data_AF-A0A8I4A5B1-F1
#
_entry.id   AF-A0A8I4A5B1-F1
#
_cell.length_a   1.000
_cell.length_b   1.000
_cell.length_c   1.000
_cell.angle_alpha   90.00
_cell.angle_beta   90.00
_cell.angle_gamma   90.00
#
_symmetry.space_group_name_H-M   'P 1'
#
loop_
_entity.id
_entity.type
_entity.pdbx_description
1 polymer ?
#
loop_
_entity_poly.entity_id
_entity_poly.type
_entity_poly.pdbx_seq_one_letter_code
_entity_poly.pdbx_strand_id
1 'polypeptide(L)'
;MSASPIPKAVCGKTALEVCRAFLQEDKGEGVIMVTDPPFGGLVEPLAITFKKLIAMWKEGQSQDDRDKELPIFWIFPYFFESRICQFFPSLRMLDYQVDYDNHALYKHGKTGRKQSPVRIFTNIPLNKIILPTEEGYRFCSLCQRYVSLENQHCEHCNSCPSKDGRKWNHCFLCKKCVKPSWIHCSICNHCAVPDHSCQGPKDGCFICGELDHKRSTCPNIATSKRANKAVPMLRFPTCFPSFRVVGEKQLPQEIIFLVWSPKRDLIALANTAGEVLLHRLASFHRVWSFPPNENTGKEVTCLAWRPDGKLLAFALADTKKIVLCDVEKPESLHSFSVEAPVSCMHWMEVTVESSVLTSFYNAEDESNLLLPKLPTLPKNYSNTSKIFSEENSDEIIKLLGDVRLNILVLGGSSGFIELYAYGMFKIARVTGIAGTCLALCLSSDLKSLSVVTEVSTSGASEVSYFQLETNLLYSFLPEVTRMARKFTHISALLQYINLSLTCMCEAWEEILMQMDSRLTKFVQEKNTTTSVQDEFMHLLLWGKASAELQTLLMNQLTVKGLKKLGQSIESSYSSIQKLVISHLQSGSESLLYHLSELKGMASWKQKYEPLGLDAAGIEDAITAVGSFILKANELLQVIDSSMKNFKAFFRWLYVAMLRMTEDHVLPELNKVMTQKDITFVAEFLTEHFNEAPDLYNRKGKYFNVERVGQYLKDEDDDLVSPPNTEGNQWYDFLQNSSYLKESPLLFPYYPRKSLHFVKRRMENIIDQCLQKPADVIGKSMNQAICIPLYRDTRSEDTARRLFKFPFLWNNKTSNLHYLLFTILEDSLYKMCILRRHTDISQSVSNGLIAIKFGSFTYATTEKVRRSIYSCLDAQFYDDETVTVVLKDTIGREGRDRLLVQLPLSLVYNSEDSAAYQFTGTYSTRLDEQCSAIPTRTMHFEKHWRLLESMKAQYVAGNGFRKVSCVLSSNLRHVRVFEMDIDDEWELDESSDEEEEASNKPVKIKEEVLSESEAENQQAGAAALAPEIVIKVEKLDPELDS
;
A
#
# COMPACT_ATOMS: atom_id res chain seq x y z
N MET A 1 16.53 38.22 1.63
CA MET A 1 17.44 37.10 1.32
C MET A 1 16.68 36.11 0.47
N SER A 2 17.15 35.79 -0.73
CA SER A 2 16.60 34.73 -1.59
C SER A 2 17.06 33.38 -1.07
N ALA A 3 16.19 32.67 -0.34
CA ALA A 3 16.49 31.34 0.17
C ALA A 3 16.25 30.29 -0.93
N SER A 4 17.32 29.88 -1.62
CA SER A 4 17.28 28.70 -2.49
C SER A 4 17.15 27.44 -1.64
N PRO A 5 16.11 26.61 -1.80
CA PRO A 5 15.99 25.37 -1.04
C PRO A 5 17.02 24.35 -1.54
N ILE A 6 17.91 23.92 -0.65
CA ILE A 6 18.80 22.78 -0.93
C ILE A 6 17.92 21.53 -1.17
N PRO A 7 18.08 20.82 -2.31
CA PRO A 7 17.31 19.60 -2.55
C PRO A 7 17.51 18.57 -1.44
N LYS A 8 16.44 17.83 -1.10
CA LYS A 8 16.50 16.68 -0.17
C LYS A 8 17.68 15.79 -0.56
N ALA A 9 18.47 15.34 0.43
CA ALA A 9 19.70 14.59 0.19
C ALA A 9 19.47 13.28 -0.58
N VAL A 10 19.56 13.35 -1.91
CA VAL A 10 19.64 12.19 -2.79
C VAL A 10 21.03 11.56 -2.61
N CYS A 11 21.08 10.30 -2.23
CA CYS A 11 22.34 9.62 -1.98
C CYS A 11 22.99 9.22 -3.32
N GLY A 12 23.83 10.09 -3.88
CA GLY A 12 24.56 9.87 -5.13
C GLY A 12 25.73 10.84 -5.29
N LYS A 13 26.77 10.43 -6.03
CA LYS A 13 28.00 11.23 -6.23
C LYS A 13 27.69 12.63 -6.77
N THR A 14 26.81 12.73 -7.77
CA THR A 14 26.41 13.99 -8.41
C THR A 14 25.79 14.98 -7.44
N ALA A 15 24.93 14.53 -6.51
CA ALA A 15 24.33 15.40 -5.50
C ALA A 15 25.35 15.92 -4.47
N LEU A 16 26.35 15.09 -4.12
CA LEU A 16 27.47 15.48 -3.27
C LEU A 16 28.35 16.53 -3.96
N GLU A 17 28.58 16.39 -5.27
CA GLU A 17 29.35 17.34 -6.09
C GLU A 17 28.64 18.69 -6.24
N VAL A 18 27.34 18.71 -6.52
CA VAL A 18 26.53 19.94 -6.53
C VAL A 18 26.53 20.63 -5.16
N CYS A 19 26.38 19.87 -4.08
CA CYS A 19 26.43 20.41 -2.72
C CYS A 19 27.83 20.98 -2.36
N ARG A 20 28.91 20.31 -2.77
CA ARG A 20 30.28 20.81 -2.61
C ARG A 20 30.48 22.11 -3.39
N ALA A 21 30.05 22.15 -4.65
CA ALA A 21 30.20 23.33 -5.51
C ALA A 21 29.50 24.56 -4.89
N PHE A 22 28.26 24.41 -4.42
CA PHE A 22 27.51 25.47 -3.75
C PHE A 22 28.18 25.94 -2.44
N LEU A 23 28.69 25.03 -1.61
CA LEU A 23 29.39 25.40 -0.36
C LEU A 23 30.75 26.08 -0.59
N GLN A 24 31.30 26.02 -1.80
CA GLN A 24 32.60 26.58 -2.18
C GLN A 24 32.48 27.77 -3.15
N GLU A 25 31.26 28.11 -3.58
CA GLU A 25 30.92 29.31 -4.35
C GLU A 25 31.38 30.57 -3.60
N ASP A 26 31.94 31.55 -4.32
CA ASP A 26 32.56 32.76 -3.75
C ASP A 26 33.52 32.50 -2.58
N LYS A 27 34.31 31.42 -2.66
CA LYS A 27 35.23 30.94 -1.59
C LYS A 27 34.52 30.66 -0.25
N GLY A 28 33.23 30.31 -0.32
CA GLY A 28 32.38 30.06 0.85
C GLY A 28 32.00 31.33 1.63
N GLU A 29 32.20 32.53 1.08
CA GLU A 29 31.69 33.77 1.68
C GLU A 29 30.16 33.88 1.52
N GLY A 30 29.50 34.59 2.43
CA GLY A 30 28.03 34.75 2.41
C GLY A 30 27.19 33.52 2.84
N VAL A 31 27.80 32.35 3.04
CA VAL A 31 27.10 31.12 3.44
C VAL A 31 26.71 31.15 4.93
N ILE A 32 25.46 30.83 5.24
CA ILE A 32 24.94 30.62 6.61
C ILE A 32 24.10 29.33 6.62
N MET A 33 24.35 28.43 7.58
CA MET A 33 23.59 27.18 7.71
C MET A 33 22.44 27.35 8.71
N VAL A 34 21.20 27.44 8.21
CA VAL A 34 19.98 27.49 9.04
C VAL A 34 19.33 26.10 9.06
N THR A 35 18.97 25.60 10.24
CA THR A 35 18.42 24.25 10.42
C THR A 35 17.28 24.21 11.43
N ASP A 36 16.18 23.59 11.03
CA ASP A 36 14.98 23.32 11.84
C ASP A 36 14.64 21.81 11.76
N PRO A 37 15.39 20.94 12.45
CA PRO A 37 15.18 19.51 12.41
C PRO A 37 13.97 19.07 13.25
N PRO A 38 13.38 17.89 12.99
CA PRO A 38 12.24 17.38 13.75
C PRO A 38 12.50 17.35 15.26
N PHE A 39 11.51 17.66 16.07
CA PHE A 39 11.63 17.78 17.54
C PHE A 39 12.17 16.53 18.23
N GLY A 40 11.91 15.34 17.69
CA GLY A 40 12.45 14.05 18.16
C GLY A 40 13.82 13.67 17.59
N GLY A 41 14.48 14.56 16.84
CA GLY A 41 15.78 14.33 16.24
C GLY A 41 16.86 14.08 17.29
N LEU A 42 17.70 13.06 17.07
CA LEU A 42 18.84 12.82 17.94
C LEU A 42 19.94 13.86 17.66
N VAL A 43 20.53 14.40 18.72
CA VAL A 43 21.58 15.44 18.62
C VAL A 43 22.84 14.89 17.93
N GLU A 44 23.21 13.63 18.17
CA GLU A 44 24.42 13.02 17.60
C GLU A 44 24.40 12.91 16.06
N PRO A 45 23.39 12.29 15.40
CA PRO A 45 23.36 12.20 13.93
C PRO A 45 23.28 13.57 13.25
N LEU A 46 22.55 14.52 13.84
CA LEU A 46 22.50 15.90 13.38
C LEU A 46 23.88 16.55 13.45
N ALA A 47 24.55 16.46 14.61
CA ALA A 47 25.89 17.01 14.80
C ALA A 47 26.94 16.36 13.87
N ILE A 48 26.87 15.05 13.63
CA ILE A 48 27.74 14.36 12.65
C ILE A 48 27.50 14.91 11.24
N THR A 49 26.24 15.14 10.87
CA THR A 49 25.86 15.69 9.55
C THR A 49 26.36 17.13 9.39
N PHE A 50 26.17 17.97 10.40
CA PHE A 50 26.68 19.35 10.42
C PHE A 50 28.20 19.38 10.34
N LYS A 51 28.92 18.50 11.06
CA LYS A 51 30.39 18.39 10.97
C LYS A 51 30.87 18.02 9.56
N LYS A 52 30.13 17.20 8.82
CA LYS A 52 30.43 16.90 7.39
C LYS A 52 30.24 18.13 6.50
N LEU A 53 29.15 18.87 6.66
CA LEU A 53 28.91 20.11 5.89
C LEU A 53 29.95 21.19 6.20
N ILE A 54 30.32 21.36 7.48
CA ILE A 54 31.39 22.28 7.90
C ILE A 54 32.74 21.85 7.28
N ALA A 55 33.06 20.55 7.24
CA ALA A 55 34.27 20.06 6.59
C ALA A 55 34.30 20.37 5.08
N MET A 56 33.21 20.09 4.36
CA MET A 56 33.07 20.40 2.92
C MET A 56 33.20 21.91 2.61
N TRP A 57 32.68 22.77 3.48
CA TRP A 57 32.85 24.22 3.38
C TRP A 57 34.29 24.65 3.68
N LYS A 58 34.95 24.05 4.68
CA LYS A 58 36.37 24.30 4.99
C LYS A 58 37.35 23.83 3.91
N GLU A 59 37.00 22.82 3.10
CA GLU A 59 37.80 22.38 1.94
C GLU A 59 38.03 23.50 0.90
N GLY A 60 37.15 24.51 0.82
CA GLY A 60 37.26 25.63 -0.11
C GLY A 60 37.95 26.90 0.43
N GLN A 61 38.37 26.91 1.70
CA GLN A 61 38.94 28.10 2.37
C GLN A 61 40.47 28.23 2.12
N SER A 62 40.97 29.46 2.02
CA SER A 62 42.41 29.74 1.92
C SER A 62 43.15 29.54 3.25
N GLN A 63 44.47 29.31 3.18
CA GLN A 63 45.30 28.98 4.36
C GLN A 63 45.30 30.02 5.50
N ASP A 64 44.98 31.28 5.21
CA ASP A 64 44.87 32.36 6.19
C ASP A 64 43.54 32.38 6.95
N ASP A 65 42.50 31.69 6.47
CA ASP A 65 41.13 31.76 7.02
C ASP A 65 40.77 30.54 7.90
N ARG A 66 41.78 29.82 8.39
CA ARG A 66 41.60 28.53 9.10
C ARG A 66 40.79 28.61 10.41
N ASP A 67 40.83 29.76 11.07
CA ASP A 67 40.10 30.01 12.33
C ASP A 67 38.63 30.43 12.10
N LYS A 68 38.20 30.64 10.84
CA LYS A 68 36.81 30.96 10.49
C LYS A 68 35.91 29.74 10.72
N GLU A 69 34.84 29.92 11.50
CA GLU A 69 33.77 28.94 11.62
C GLU A 69 32.63 29.30 10.66
N LEU A 70 32.00 28.27 10.06
CA LEU A 70 30.75 28.44 9.32
C LEU A 70 29.68 29.04 10.26
N PRO A 71 28.98 30.12 9.90
CA PRO A 71 27.88 30.66 10.70
C PRO A 71 26.68 29.70 10.71
N ILE A 72 26.16 29.38 11.90
CA ILE A 72 25.06 28.41 12.08
C ILE A 72 23.89 29.03 12.84
N PHE A 73 22.67 28.71 12.42
CA PHE A 73 21.44 28.84 13.18
C PHE A 73 20.81 27.46 13.35
N TRP A 74 20.86 26.89 14.56
CA TRP A 74 20.21 25.62 14.87
C TRP A 74 19.00 25.88 15.77
N ILE A 75 17.81 25.75 15.20
CA ILE A 75 16.52 25.87 15.89
C ILE A 75 16.26 24.52 16.59
N PHE A 76 16.30 24.49 17.92
CA PHE A 76 16.12 23.24 18.68
C PHE A 76 15.64 23.46 20.12
N PRO A 77 15.09 22.44 20.81
CA PRO A 77 14.60 22.60 22.18
C PRO A 77 15.72 22.87 23.19
N TYR A 78 15.53 23.88 24.06
CA TYR A 78 16.61 24.38 24.94
C TYR A 78 17.14 23.34 25.94
N PHE A 79 16.36 22.31 26.26
CA PHE A 79 16.77 21.26 27.20
C PHE A 79 17.87 20.33 26.63
N PHE A 80 18.15 20.40 25.33
CA PHE A 80 19.30 19.73 24.71
C PHE A 80 20.58 20.58 24.63
N GLU A 81 20.58 21.82 25.13
CA GLU A 81 21.72 22.76 25.10
C GLU A 81 23.05 22.12 25.55
N SER A 82 23.05 21.37 26.65
CA SER A 82 24.27 20.71 27.16
C SER A 82 24.88 19.75 26.14
N ARG A 83 24.03 18.99 25.43
CA ARG A 83 24.42 18.02 24.40
C ARG A 83 24.84 18.73 23.12
N ILE A 84 24.18 19.83 22.74
CA ILE A 84 24.58 20.68 21.61
C ILE A 84 25.98 21.26 21.85
N CYS A 85 26.23 21.85 23.02
CA CYS A 85 27.51 22.45 23.39
C CYS A 85 28.64 21.41 23.53
N GLN A 86 28.34 20.14 23.85
CA GLN A 86 29.33 19.04 23.79
C GLN A 86 29.83 18.79 22.35
N PHE A 87 28.97 18.93 21.33
CA PHE A 87 29.38 18.74 19.94
C PHE A 87 29.96 20.00 19.30
N PHE A 88 29.49 21.19 19.70
CA PHE A 88 29.89 22.50 19.19
C PHE A 88 30.06 23.52 20.34
N PRO A 89 31.24 23.60 20.97
CA PRO A 89 31.49 24.50 22.11
C PRO A 89 31.40 26.00 21.80
N SER A 90 31.38 26.40 20.52
CA SER A 90 31.20 27.79 20.07
C SER A 90 29.74 28.25 20.03
N LEU A 91 28.76 27.32 19.93
CA LEU A 91 27.35 27.68 19.90
C LEU A 91 26.89 28.27 21.24
N ARG A 92 26.02 29.28 21.17
CA ARG A 92 25.34 29.91 22.30
C ARG A 92 23.85 29.99 22.00
N MET A 93 23.03 29.86 23.05
CA MET A 93 21.58 30.00 22.94
C MET A 93 21.18 31.48 22.90
N LEU A 94 20.29 31.85 21.97
CA LEU A 94 19.54 33.10 22.01
C LEU A 94 18.30 32.95 22.90
N ASP A 95 17.92 34.03 23.58
CA ASP A 95 16.69 34.10 24.39
C ASP A 95 15.40 34.03 23.53
N TYR A 96 15.52 34.20 22.20
CA TYR A 96 14.39 34.25 21.27
C TYR A 96 13.60 32.94 21.23
N GLN A 97 12.30 33.04 21.49
CA GLN A 97 11.39 31.90 21.51
C GLN A 97 10.81 31.66 20.11
N VAL A 98 10.93 30.44 19.60
CA VAL A 98 10.42 30.07 18.27
C VAL A 98 9.10 29.31 18.44
N ASP A 99 8.01 29.89 17.95
CA ASP A 99 6.68 29.29 17.89
C ASP A 99 6.36 28.81 16.45
N TYR A 100 5.48 27.82 16.30
CA TYR A 100 5.12 27.20 15.03
C TYR A 100 3.62 27.30 14.76
N ASP A 101 3.24 27.99 13.68
CA ASP A 101 1.83 28.28 13.36
C ASP A 101 0.96 27.04 13.09
N ASN A 102 1.59 25.95 12.65
CA ASN A 102 0.97 24.69 12.27
C ASN A 102 1.07 23.59 13.32
N HIS A 103 1.62 23.85 14.51
CA HIS A 103 1.89 22.83 15.53
C HIS A 103 1.07 23.00 16.81
N ALA A 104 0.15 22.07 17.08
CA ALA A 104 -0.82 22.15 18.19
C ALA A 104 -0.19 22.39 19.59
N LEU A 105 1.01 21.86 19.86
CA LEU A 105 1.68 21.97 21.16
C LEU A 105 2.70 23.13 21.28
N TYR A 106 3.10 23.74 20.17
CA TYR A 106 4.19 24.72 20.09
C TYR A 106 3.76 26.03 19.40
N LYS A 107 2.45 26.33 19.50
CA LYS A 107 1.85 27.61 19.11
C LYS A 107 1.45 28.39 20.35
N HIS A 108 1.68 29.70 20.34
CA HIS A 108 1.17 30.61 21.36
C HIS A 108 -0.36 30.74 21.26
N GLY A 109 -1.11 30.44 22.31
CA GLY A 109 -2.57 30.59 22.30
C GLY A 109 -3.34 29.74 23.32
N LYS A 110 -4.68 29.86 23.31
CA LYS A 110 -5.60 29.23 24.28
C LYS A 110 -5.55 27.69 24.30
N THR A 111 -5.11 27.05 23.22
CA THR A 111 -5.02 25.58 23.06
C THR A 111 -3.59 25.04 23.15
N GLY A 112 -2.57 25.90 23.29
CA GLY A 112 -1.16 25.54 23.29
C GLY A 112 -0.46 25.69 24.65
N ARG A 113 0.85 25.45 24.70
CA ARG A 113 1.67 25.77 25.89
C ARG A 113 1.86 27.28 25.99
N LYS A 114 1.91 27.82 27.21
CA LYS A 114 2.14 29.27 27.46
C LYS A 114 3.45 29.83 26.87
N GLN A 115 4.46 28.98 26.62
CA GLN A 115 5.78 29.34 26.08
C GLN A 115 6.34 28.14 25.30
N SER A 116 6.88 28.34 24.09
CA SER A 116 7.57 27.28 23.35
C SER A 116 8.91 26.91 23.99
N PRO A 117 9.29 25.62 24.00
CA PRO A 117 10.61 25.16 24.45
C PRO A 117 11.72 25.34 23.39
N VAL A 118 11.40 25.79 22.17
CA VAL A 118 12.36 25.89 21.06
C VAL A 118 13.11 27.22 21.09
N ARG A 119 14.43 27.16 20.89
CA ARG A 119 15.35 28.30 20.87
C ARG A 119 16.30 28.18 19.69
N ILE A 120 17.00 29.26 19.40
CA ILE A 120 18.04 29.32 18.38
C ILE A 120 19.41 29.18 19.04
N PHE A 121 20.23 28.26 18.54
CA PHE A 121 21.65 28.12 18.89
C PHE A 121 22.53 28.63 17.74
N THR A 122 23.50 29.50 18.03
CA THR A 122 24.37 30.11 17.03
C THR A 122 25.78 30.39 17.54
N ASN A 123 26.78 30.36 16.66
CA ASN A 123 28.15 30.81 16.90
C ASN A 123 28.37 32.28 16.46
N ILE A 124 27.35 32.93 15.90
CA ILE A 124 27.40 34.36 15.56
C ILE A 124 27.41 35.19 16.86
N PRO A 125 28.24 36.24 16.97
CA PRO A 125 28.25 37.13 18.13
C PRO A 125 26.86 37.70 18.45
N LEU A 126 26.38 37.43 19.67
CA LEU A 126 24.99 37.71 20.07
C LEU A 126 24.64 39.21 20.14
N ASN A 127 25.63 40.11 20.10
CA ASN A 127 25.44 41.55 19.96
C ASN A 127 25.08 41.98 18.53
N LYS A 128 25.36 41.15 17.51
CA LYS A 128 24.99 41.41 16.11
C LYS A 128 23.55 40.99 15.78
N ILE A 129 22.91 40.23 16.65
CA ILE A 129 21.54 39.72 16.45
C ILE A 129 20.58 40.57 17.29
N ILE A 130 19.88 41.48 16.60
CA ILE A 130 18.87 42.36 17.20
C ILE A 130 17.56 41.58 17.33
N LEU A 131 16.96 41.59 18.52
CA LEU A 131 15.64 41.01 18.76
C LEU A 131 14.57 42.12 18.89
N PRO A 132 13.34 41.90 18.38
CA PRO A 132 12.26 42.89 18.38
C PRO A 132 11.90 43.34 19.80
N THR A 133 11.77 44.65 20.03
CA THR A 133 11.46 45.20 21.36
C THR A 133 9.97 45.08 21.66
N GLU A 134 9.15 45.20 20.62
CA GLU A 134 7.71 45.00 20.53
C GLU A 134 7.25 43.60 20.95
N GLU A 135 8.10 42.56 20.81
CA GLU A 135 7.83 41.20 21.30
C GLU A 135 8.32 40.97 22.76
N GLY A 136 8.76 42.02 23.45
CA GLY A 136 9.20 41.94 24.84
C GLY A 136 10.65 41.47 25.04
N TYR A 137 11.55 41.84 24.12
CA TYR A 137 13.00 41.70 24.30
C TYR A 137 13.68 43.05 24.58
N ARG A 138 14.85 43.02 25.21
CA ARG A 138 15.66 44.20 25.54
C ARG A 138 17.15 43.89 25.37
N PHE A 139 17.97 44.90 25.05
CA PHE A 139 19.42 44.74 25.08
C PHE A 139 19.95 44.77 26.52
N CYS A 140 20.81 43.82 26.89
CA CYS A 140 21.55 43.85 28.14
C CYS A 140 22.99 44.33 27.89
N SER A 141 23.30 45.55 28.33
CA SER A 141 24.63 46.16 28.19
C SER A 141 25.75 45.39 28.91
N LEU A 142 25.43 44.71 30.02
CA LEU A 142 26.40 43.90 30.78
C LEU A 142 26.71 42.56 30.09
N CYS A 143 25.72 41.92 29.46
CA CYS A 143 25.91 40.66 28.73
C CYS A 143 26.21 40.84 27.23
N GLN A 144 26.14 42.07 26.71
CA GLN A 144 26.27 42.39 25.29
C GLN A 144 25.39 41.48 24.39
N ARG A 145 24.13 41.27 24.80
CA ARG A 145 23.16 40.45 24.05
C ARG A 145 21.72 40.90 24.31
N TYR A 146 20.84 40.64 23.36
CA TYR A 146 19.39 40.76 23.59
C TYR A 146 18.88 39.62 24.47
N VAL A 147 17.98 39.95 25.39
CA VAL A 147 17.39 39.05 26.39
C VAL A 147 15.89 39.35 26.53
N SER A 148 15.11 38.40 27.04
CA SER A 148 13.70 38.68 27.37
C SER A 148 13.58 39.78 28.44
N LEU A 149 12.53 40.59 28.39
CA LEU A 149 12.26 41.68 29.35
C LEU A 149 12.28 41.19 30.80
N GLU A 150 11.73 39.99 31.05
CA GLU A 150 11.71 39.34 32.37
C GLU A 150 13.05 38.70 32.78
N ASN A 151 13.97 38.46 31.85
CA ASN A 151 15.28 37.85 32.13
C ASN A 151 16.22 38.90 32.71
N GLN A 152 16.14 39.08 34.03
CA GLN A 152 16.97 40.03 34.76
C GLN A 152 18.43 39.56 34.86
N HIS A 153 19.36 40.52 34.75
CA HIS A 153 20.78 40.24 34.92
C HIS A 153 21.06 39.95 36.40
N CYS A 154 21.83 38.91 36.69
CA CYS A 154 22.27 38.61 38.05
C CYS A 154 23.71 39.06 38.25
N GLU A 155 23.91 40.08 39.09
CA GLU A 155 25.23 40.62 39.47
C GLU A 155 26.16 39.58 40.12
N HIS A 156 25.61 38.55 40.77
CA HIS A 156 26.40 37.47 41.37
C HIS A 156 26.83 36.38 40.37
N CYS A 157 26.13 36.25 39.23
CA CYS A 157 26.48 35.33 38.15
C CYS A 157 27.04 36.03 36.91
N ASN A 158 27.14 37.37 36.92
CA ASN A 158 27.48 38.24 35.78
C ASN A 158 26.81 37.82 34.46
N SER A 159 25.56 37.37 34.54
CA SER A 159 24.81 36.83 33.40
C SER A 159 23.30 37.02 33.57
N CYS A 160 22.59 37.13 32.45
CA CYS A 160 21.14 36.95 32.35
C CYS A 160 20.87 35.44 32.23
N PRO A 161 20.46 34.73 33.30
CA PRO A 161 20.66 33.29 33.42
C PRO A 161 19.40 32.47 33.05
N SER A 162 18.27 33.13 32.82
CA SER A 162 17.02 32.45 32.49
C SER A 162 17.07 31.82 31.10
N LYS A 163 16.48 30.62 30.98
CA LYS A 163 16.31 29.88 29.71
C LYS A 163 14.85 29.89 29.22
N ASP A 164 13.90 30.07 30.13
CA ASP A 164 12.46 30.19 29.88
C ASP A 164 11.96 31.65 29.92
N GLY A 165 12.88 32.61 29.86
CA GLY A 165 12.62 34.06 29.83
C GLY A 165 12.27 34.68 31.18
N ARG A 166 11.73 33.91 32.12
CA ARG A 166 11.25 34.37 33.43
C ARG A 166 12.39 34.79 34.36
N LYS A 167 12.14 35.68 35.32
CA LYS A 167 13.11 36.02 36.37
C LYS A 167 13.54 34.78 37.17
N TRP A 168 14.84 34.49 37.20
CA TRP A 168 15.45 33.45 38.06
C TRP A 168 16.10 34.10 39.28
N ASN A 169 16.12 33.39 40.41
CA ASN A 169 16.68 33.88 41.67
C ASN A 169 18.08 33.30 41.90
N HIS A 170 19.02 34.09 42.40
CA HIS A 170 20.35 33.59 42.75
C HIS A 170 20.30 32.79 44.05
N CYS A 171 20.75 31.53 44.03
CA CYS A 171 20.99 30.77 45.25
C CYS A 171 22.44 30.94 45.68
N PHE A 172 22.67 31.67 46.77
CA PHE A 172 24.00 31.91 47.33
C PHE A 172 24.73 30.63 47.78
N LEU A 173 23.97 29.59 48.18
CA LEU A 173 24.52 28.29 48.59
C LEU A 173 24.99 27.45 47.39
N CYS A 174 24.21 27.42 46.30
CA CYS A 174 24.64 26.76 45.04
C CYS A 174 25.53 27.64 44.15
N LYS A 175 25.69 28.93 44.47
CA LYS A 175 26.37 29.97 43.66
C LYS A 175 25.86 30.04 42.20
N LYS A 176 24.58 29.73 41.99
CA LYS A 176 23.93 29.65 40.67
C LYS A 176 22.52 30.23 40.75
N CYS A 177 22.08 30.85 39.67
CA CYS A 177 20.67 31.23 39.50
C CYS A 177 19.82 30.01 39.15
N VAL A 178 18.64 29.94 39.77
CA VAL A 178 17.69 28.84 39.62
C VAL A 178 16.26 29.37 39.47
N LYS A 179 15.36 28.52 38.99
CA LYS A 179 13.94 28.87 38.83
C LYS A 179 13.34 29.30 40.19
N PRO A 180 12.38 30.25 40.24
CA PRO A 180 11.77 30.68 41.51
C PRO A 180 11.11 29.57 42.32
N SER A 181 10.69 28.47 41.68
CA SER A 181 10.12 27.28 42.32
C SER A 181 11.15 26.30 42.87
N TRP A 182 12.46 26.58 42.75
CA TRP A 182 13.53 25.72 43.21
C TRP A 182 14.16 26.29 44.49
N ILE A 183 14.16 25.50 45.55
CA ILE A 183 14.71 25.86 46.87
C ILE A 183 15.97 25.05 47.11
N HIS A 184 16.97 25.64 47.78
CA HIS A 184 18.18 24.92 48.17
C HIS A 184 17.86 23.88 49.25
N CYS A 185 18.17 22.61 48.96
CA CYS A 185 18.05 21.54 49.94
C CYS A 185 19.39 21.30 50.64
N SER A 186 19.40 21.42 51.96
CA SER A 186 20.57 21.15 52.81
C SER A 186 20.97 19.67 52.88
N ILE A 187 20.10 18.74 52.48
CA ILE A 187 20.38 17.30 52.49
C ILE A 187 21.22 16.91 51.26
N CYS A 188 20.82 17.36 50.06
CA CYS A 188 21.55 17.08 48.83
C CYS A 188 22.51 18.23 48.42
N ASN A 189 22.52 19.36 49.13
CA ASN A 189 23.26 20.60 48.80
C ASN A 189 22.99 21.13 47.38
N HIS A 190 21.81 20.85 46.81
CA HIS A 190 21.40 21.29 45.47
C HIS A 190 20.05 22.00 45.55
N CYS A 191 19.82 22.95 44.64
CA CYS A 191 18.48 23.48 44.42
C CYS A 191 17.65 22.46 43.65
N ALA A 192 16.43 22.24 44.11
CA ALA A 192 15.45 21.36 43.48
C ALA A 192 14.03 21.84 43.83
N VAL A 193 13.01 21.21 43.25
CA VAL A 193 11.62 21.42 43.68
C VAL A 193 11.42 20.95 45.12
N PRO A 194 10.39 21.48 45.83
CA PRO A 194 9.92 20.89 47.08
C PRO A 194 9.70 19.37 46.94
N ASP A 195 9.97 18.63 48.01
CA ASP A 195 9.71 17.18 48.15
C ASP A 195 10.44 16.23 47.17
N HIS A 196 11.53 16.69 46.55
CA HIS A 196 12.41 15.81 45.75
C HIS A 196 13.17 14.78 46.62
N SER A 197 13.40 13.58 46.07
CA SER A 197 14.27 12.57 46.70
C SER A 197 15.75 12.90 46.52
N CYS A 198 16.51 12.85 47.61
CA CYS A 198 17.92 13.26 47.66
C CYS A 198 18.93 12.18 47.22
N GLN A 199 18.49 10.96 46.89
CA GLN A 199 19.36 9.77 46.71
C GLN A 199 19.83 9.52 45.26
N GLY A 200 20.00 10.57 44.45
CA GLY A 200 20.52 10.46 43.07
C GLY A 200 22.03 10.72 42.96
N PRO A 201 22.80 9.93 42.18
CA PRO A 201 24.20 10.24 41.88
C PRO A 201 24.31 11.47 40.96
N LYS A 202 25.40 12.23 41.09
CA LYS A 202 25.47 13.62 40.59
C LYS A 202 26.24 13.84 39.29
N ASP A 203 27.16 12.95 38.93
CA ASP A 203 27.73 12.81 37.59
C ASP A 203 28.35 11.39 37.50
N GLY A 204 28.29 10.77 36.31
CA GLY A 204 28.77 9.40 36.08
C GLY A 204 27.68 8.32 35.96
N CYS A 205 28.10 7.08 35.79
CA CYS A 205 27.23 5.92 35.64
C CYS A 205 26.33 5.75 36.87
N PHE A 206 25.01 5.71 36.66
CA PHE A 206 23.99 5.57 37.71
C PHE A 206 24.11 4.32 38.62
N ILE A 207 25.02 3.39 38.31
CA ILE A 207 25.21 2.13 39.03
C ILE A 207 26.52 2.09 39.82
N CYS A 208 27.60 2.70 39.32
CA CYS A 208 28.92 2.66 39.98
C CYS A 208 29.61 4.02 40.14
N GLY A 209 29.03 5.11 39.62
CA GLY A 209 29.58 6.47 39.72
C GLY A 209 30.68 6.83 38.71
N GLU A 210 31.23 5.86 37.98
CA GLU A 210 32.34 6.10 37.06
C GLU A 210 31.94 6.90 35.80
N LEU A 211 32.85 7.74 35.30
CA LEU A 211 32.58 8.75 34.27
C LEU A 211 32.82 8.27 32.82
N ASP A 212 33.42 7.09 32.65
CA ASP A 212 33.92 6.55 31.38
C ASP A 212 32.87 5.72 30.61
N HIS A 213 31.72 5.40 31.21
CA HIS A 213 30.68 4.60 30.57
C HIS A 213 29.25 4.97 31.00
N LYS A 214 28.25 4.59 30.19
CA LYS A 214 26.82 4.78 30.50
C LYS A 214 26.26 3.55 31.23
N ARG A 215 25.11 3.72 31.91
CA ARG A 215 24.43 2.67 32.70
C ARG A 215 24.31 1.32 31.98
N SER A 216 24.00 1.33 30.68
CA SER A 216 23.81 0.15 29.83
C SER A 216 25.08 -0.67 29.58
N THR A 217 26.26 -0.08 29.78
CA THR A 217 27.58 -0.68 29.53
C THR A 217 28.41 -0.79 30.81
N CYS A 218 27.77 -0.78 31.98
CA CYS A 218 28.46 -0.84 33.27
C CYS A 218 28.97 -2.26 33.58
N PRO A 219 30.29 -2.46 33.84
CA PRO A 219 30.81 -3.77 34.27
C PRO A 219 30.12 -4.29 35.54
N ASN A 220 29.68 -3.39 36.42
CA ASN A 220 29.00 -3.68 37.68
C ASN A 220 27.46 -3.76 37.57
N ILE A 221 26.90 -3.82 36.35
CA ILE A 221 25.44 -3.93 36.14
C ILE A 221 24.84 -5.21 36.76
N ALA A 222 25.64 -6.27 36.90
CA ALA A 222 25.25 -7.53 37.52
C ALA A 222 25.39 -7.52 39.05
N THR A 223 26.41 -6.85 39.60
CA THR A 223 26.73 -6.84 41.03
C THR A 223 25.82 -5.90 41.84
N SER A 224 25.38 -4.79 41.25
CA SER A 224 24.44 -3.85 41.87
C SER A 224 23.07 -4.46 42.23
N LYS A 225 22.67 -5.58 41.60
CA LYS A 225 21.41 -6.29 41.94
C LYS A 225 21.49 -7.14 43.22
N ARG A 226 22.64 -7.21 43.90
CA ARG A 226 22.82 -8.03 45.14
C ARG A 226 23.53 -7.28 46.27
N ALA A 227 23.11 -6.06 46.57
CA ALA A 227 23.49 -5.39 47.82
C ALA A 227 22.43 -4.38 48.31
N ASN A 228 21.39 -4.87 48.98
CA ASN A 228 20.86 -4.18 50.16
C ASN A 228 20.25 -5.22 51.13
N LYS A 229 20.80 -5.30 52.33
CA LYS A 229 20.31 -6.18 53.40
C LYS A 229 19.05 -5.58 54.03
N ALA A 230 18.22 -6.47 54.59
CA ALA A 230 16.94 -6.12 55.17
C ALA A 230 17.02 -5.11 56.32
N VAL A 231 16.05 -4.19 56.33
CA VAL A 231 15.42 -3.66 57.55
C VAL A 231 13.95 -4.09 57.45
N PRO A 232 13.35 -4.71 58.49
CA PRO A 232 12.04 -5.32 58.36
C PRO A 232 10.93 -4.27 58.31
N MET A 233 10.50 -3.94 57.10
CA MET A 233 9.15 -3.43 56.83
C MET A 233 8.41 -4.45 55.98
N LEU A 234 7.23 -4.86 56.45
CA LEU A 234 6.28 -5.67 55.70
C LEU A 234 5.99 -4.95 54.37
N ARG A 235 6.49 -5.51 53.26
CA ARG A 235 6.14 -5.10 51.90
C ARG A 235 5.69 -6.34 51.14
N PHE A 236 4.49 -6.26 50.58
CA PHE A 236 3.96 -7.27 49.66
C PHE A 236 4.82 -7.31 48.37
N PRO A 237 4.98 -8.48 47.74
CA PRO A 237 5.74 -8.60 46.50
C PRO A 237 4.95 -8.02 45.33
N THR A 238 5.45 -6.92 44.75
CA THR A 238 4.82 -6.28 43.59
C THR A 238 5.14 -7.05 42.30
N CYS A 239 4.13 -7.57 41.62
CA CYS A 239 4.26 -8.38 40.40
C CYS A 239 3.51 -7.74 39.22
N PHE A 240 4.15 -7.64 38.05
CA PHE A 240 3.56 -7.06 36.83
C PHE A 240 3.48 -8.13 35.73
N PRO A 241 2.37 -8.20 34.95
CA PRO A 241 2.25 -9.15 33.84
C PRO A 241 3.12 -8.73 32.63
N SER A 242 3.72 -9.71 31.95
CA SER A 242 4.83 -9.45 30.99
C SER A 242 4.46 -8.80 29.66
N PHE A 243 3.20 -8.45 29.41
CA PHE A 243 2.76 -7.81 28.17
C PHE A 243 1.82 -6.65 28.46
N ARG A 244 2.08 -5.48 27.89
CA ARG A 244 1.29 -4.25 28.06
C ARG A 244 0.12 -4.19 27.08
N VAL A 245 -1.07 -3.78 27.55
CA VAL A 245 -2.21 -3.51 26.65
C VAL A 245 -2.11 -2.10 26.06
N VAL A 246 -2.12 -2.00 24.74
CA VAL A 246 -2.02 -0.71 23.99
C VAL A 246 -3.36 -0.28 23.38
N GLY A 247 -4.28 -1.22 23.21
CA GLY A 247 -5.63 -0.93 22.73
C GLY A 247 -6.58 -2.10 22.93
N GLU A 248 -7.83 -1.80 23.25
CA GLU A 248 -8.90 -2.77 23.39
C GLU A 248 -10.17 -2.19 22.77
N LYS A 249 -10.87 -2.99 21.97
CA LYS A 249 -12.02 -2.51 21.20
C LYS A 249 -13.01 -3.63 20.91
N GLN A 250 -14.29 -3.33 21.11
CA GLN A 250 -15.39 -4.10 20.56
C GLN A 250 -15.72 -3.57 19.17
N LEU A 251 -15.58 -4.42 18.15
CA LEU A 251 -15.95 -4.10 16.77
C LEU A 251 -17.43 -4.40 16.51
N PRO A 252 -18.12 -3.65 15.63
CA PRO A 252 -19.55 -3.86 15.38
C PRO A 252 -19.81 -5.16 14.61
N GLN A 253 -18.92 -5.51 13.69
CA GLN A 253 -19.00 -6.67 12.78
C GLN A 253 -18.01 -7.76 13.18
N GLU A 254 -18.34 -9.01 12.85
CA GLU A 254 -17.48 -10.18 13.08
C GLU A 254 -16.29 -10.17 12.12
N ILE A 255 -15.09 -10.41 12.64
CA ILE A 255 -13.85 -10.49 11.89
C ILE A 255 -13.64 -11.92 11.40
N ILE A 256 -13.49 -12.06 10.08
CA ILE A 256 -13.24 -13.33 9.40
C ILE A 256 -11.76 -13.57 9.13
N PHE A 257 -10.93 -12.52 9.10
CA PHE A 257 -9.50 -12.63 8.90
C PHE A 257 -8.75 -11.39 9.41
N LEU A 258 -7.54 -11.56 9.94
CA LEU A 258 -6.67 -10.45 10.36
C LEU A 258 -5.17 -10.77 10.25
N VAL A 259 -4.39 -9.83 9.70
CA VAL A 259 -2.93 -9.95 9.49
C VAL A 259 -2.22 -8.62 9.72
N TRP A 260 -1.11 -8.67 10.46
CA TRP A 260 -0.20 -7.54 10.66
C TRP A 260 0.60 -7.22 9.39
N SER A 261 0.84 -5.93 9.15
CA SER A 261 1.84 -5.48 8.18
C SER A 261 3.22 -6.00 8.59
N PRO A 262 4.03 -6.58 7.68
CA PRO A 262 5.33 -7.15 8.02
C PRO A 262 6.29 -6.14 8.65
N LYS A 263 6.28 -4.88 8.17
CA LYS A 263 7.27 -3.84 8.52
C LYS A 263 6.69 -2.63 9.28
N ARG A 264 5.36 -2.48 9.39
CA ARG A 264 4.68 -1.28 9.93
C ARG A 264 3.78 -1.63 11.14
N ASP A 265 3.44 -0.62 11.94
CA ASP A 265 2.52 -0.68 13.09
C ASP A 265 1.03 -0.72 12.68
N LEU A 266 0.73 -1.42 11.59
CA LEU A 266 -0.58 -1.48 10.93
C LEU A 266 -1.10 -2.91 10.87
N ILE A 267 -2.39 -3.10 11.09
CA ILE A 267 -3.08 -4.38 11.00
C ILE A 267 -4.29 -4.26 10.07
N ALA A 268 -4.38 -5.16 9.10
CA ALA A 268 -5.53 -5.29 8.23
C ALA A 268 -6.48 -6.36 8.76
N LEU A 269 -7.78 -6.08 8.73
CA LEU A 269 -8.84 -7.01 9.11
C LEU A 269 -9.90 -7.04 7.99
N ALA A 270 -10.51 -8.20 7.74
CA ALA A 270 -11.74 -8.30 6.95
C ALA A 270 -12.87 -8.79 7.84
N ASN A 271 -14.10 -8.35 7.53
CA ASN A 271 -15.28 -8.68 8.31
C ASN A 271 -16.39 -9.32 7.47
N THR A 272 -17.43 -9.78 8.15
CA THR A 272 -18.60 -10.45 7.55
C THR A 272 -19.49 -9.55 6.68
N ALA A 273 -19.26 -8.24 6.66
CA ALA A 273 -19.93 -7.30 5.76
C ALA A 273 -19.17 -7.08 4.45
N GLY A 274 -18.02 -7.75 4.25
CA GLY A 274 -17.20 -7.62 3.05
C GLY A 274 -16.28 -6.40 3.03
N GLU A 275 -16.24 -5.57 4.09
CA GLU A 275 -15.31 -4.44 4.16
C GLU A 275 -13.94 -4.88 4.68
N VAL A 276 -12.89 -4.30 4.09
CA VAL A 276 -11.51 -4.42 4.57
C VAL A 276 -11.15 -3.18 5.38
N LEU A 277 -10.68 -3.39 6.60
CA LEU A 277 -10.41 -2.37 7.59
C LEU A 277 -8.92 -2.30 7.89
N LEU A 278 -8.32 -1.12 7.80
CA LEU A 278 -6.94 -0.90 8.25
C LEU A 278 -6.95 -0.18 9.61
N HIS A 279 -6.24 -0.73 10.58
CA HIS A 279 -6.08 -0.15 11.92
C HIS A 279 -4.61 0.06 12.27
N ARG A 280 -4.34 1.03 13.14
CA ARG A 280 -3.02 1.34 13.70
C ARG A 280 -2.90 0.79 15.12
N LEU A 281 -1.68 0.47 15.54
CA LEU A 281 -1.38 -0.05 16.89
C LEU A 281 -1.94 0.85 18.01
N ALA A 282 -1.55 2.12 18.02
CA ALA A 282 -1.92 3.06 19.07
C ALA A 282 -3.46 3.20 19.18
N SER A 283 -3.99 2.89 20.36
CA SER A 283 -5.43 2.89 20.72
C SER A 283 -6.37 2.13 19.76
N PHE A 284 -5.83 1.24 18.93
CA PHE A 284 -6.57 0.55 17.86
C PHE A 284 -7.42 1.51 16.99
N HIS A 285 -6.80 2.61 16.57
CA HIS A 285 -7.42 3.62 15.72
C HIS A 285 -7.59 3.13 14.27
N ARG A 286 -8.76 3.33 13.67
CA ARG A 286 -9.03 2.97 12.27
C ARG A 286 -8.41 3.99 11.33
N VAL A 287 -7.55 3.56 10.40
CA VAL A 287 -6.96 4.42 9.38
C VAL A 287 -7.96 4.68 8.25
N TRP A 288 -8.54 3.61 7.70
CA TRP A 288 -9.60 3.67 6.69
C TRP A 288 -10.48 2.40 6.72
N SER A 289 -11.61 2.45 6.01
CA SER A 289 -12.39 1.29 5.59
C SER A 289 -12.47 1.27 4.07
N PHE A 290 -12.36 0.09 3.48
CA PHE A 290 -12.61 -0.22 2.07
C PHE A 290 -13.94 -0.98 1.99
N PRO A 291 -15.06 -0.31 1.68
CA PRO A 291 -16.36 -0.97 1.55
C PRO A 291 -16.47 -1.74 0.22
N PRO A 292 -17.29 -2.81 0.17
CA PRO A 292 -17.61 -3.51 -1.07
C PRO A 292 -18.33 -2.59 -2.07
N ASN A 293 -18.01 -2.74 -3.35
CA ASN A 293 -18.62 -2.01 -4.46
C ASN A 293 -18.80 -2.95 -5.67
N GLU A 294 -19.47 -2.48 -6.73
CA GLU A 294 -19.80 -3.29 -7.91
C GLU A 294 -18.57 -3.92 -8.59
N ASN A 295 -17.40 -3.27 -8.52
CA ASN A 295 -16.17 -3.76 -9.15
C ASN A 295 -15.41 -4.79 -8.28
N THR A 296 -15.57 -4.72 -6.95
CA THR A 296 -14.81 -5.50 -5.96
C THR A 296 -15.62 -6.54 -5.18
N GLY A 297 -16.85 -6.86 -5.58
CA GLY A 297 -17.64 -7.92 -4.92
C GLY A 297 -17.97 -7.65 -3.44
N LYS A 298 -18.50 -8.67 -2.75
CA LYS A 298 -19.04 -8.60 -1.38
C LYS A 298 -18.42 -9.58 -0.40
N GLU A 299 -17.77 -10.65 -0.85
CA GLU A 299 -17.31 -11.74 0.01
C GLU A 299 -15.78 -11.87 0.00
N VAL A 300 -15.12 -11.15 0.90
CA VAL A 300 -13.67 -11.28 1.13
C VAL A 300 -13.37 -12.60 1.86
N THR A 301 -12.34 -13.34 1.46
CA THR A 301 -11.91 -14.58 2.14
C THR A 301 -10.54 -14.46 2.80
N CYS A 302 -9.59 -13.81 2.14
CA CYS A 302 -8.18 -13.84 2.50
C CYS A 302 -7.53 -12.45 2.36
N LEU A 303 -6.46 -12.22 3.13
CA LEU A 303 -5.62 -11.03 3.02
C LEU A 303 -4.14 -11.45 3.01
N ALA A 304 -3.34 -10.83 2.16
CA ALA A 304 -1.89 -11.00 2.14
C ALA A 304 -1.19 -9.64 1.98
N TRP A 305 -0.29 -9.32 2.91
CA TRP A 305 0.56 -8.15 2.80
C TRP A 305 1.77 -8.45 1.90
N ARG A 306 2.12 -7.53 1.01
CA ARG A 306 3.42 -7.60 0.32
C ARG A 306 4.56 -7.47 1.35
N PRO A 307 5.70 -8.19 1.23
CA PRO A 307 6.79 -8.15 2.21
C PRO A 307 7.43 -6.77 2.48
N ASP A 308 7.22 -5.78 1.61
CA ASP A 308 7.62 -4.39 1.83
C ASP A 308 6.65 -3.57 2.70
N GLY A 309 5.44 -4.08 2.95
CA GLY A 309 4.39 -3.41 3.70
C GLY A 309 3.75 -2.21 2.99
N LYS A 310 3.90 -2.08 1.66
CA LYS A 310 3.31 -0.96 0.87
C LYS A 310 2.05 -1.33 0.09
N LEU A 311 1.79 -2.62 -0.13
CA LEU A 311 0.59 -3.14 -0.77
C LEU A 311 -0.09 -4.19 0.11
N LEU A 312 -1.41 -4.26 -0.01
CA LEU A 312 -2.26 -5.29 0.57
C LEU A 312 -3.06 -5.94 -0.57
N ALA A 313 -2.98 -7.27 -0.67
CA ALA A 313 -3.85 -8.07 -1.53
C ALA A 313 -5.01 -8.63 -0.70
N PHE A 314 -6.20 -8.68 -1.28
CA PHE A 314 -7.32 -9.44 -0.75
C PHE A 314 -8.08 -10.18 -1.86
N ALA A 315 -8.62 -11.35 -1.52
CA ALA A 315 -9.34 -12.21 -2.45
C ALA A 315 -10.84 -12.24 -2.19
N LEU A 316 -11.62 -12.38 -3.26
CA LEU A 316 -13.08 -12.27 -3.29
C LEU A 316 -13.69 -13.57 -3.84
N ALA A 317 -14.52 -14.24 -3.04
CA ALA A 317 -15.12 -15.52 -3.42
C ALA A 317 -16.21 -15.39 -4.49
N ASP A 318 -17.07 -14.38 -4.36
CA ASP A 318 -18.25 -14.17 -5.18
C ASP A 318 -17.92 -13.80 -6.63
N THR A 319 -17.05 -12.81 -6.79
CA THR A 319 -16.60 -12.29 -8.09
C THR A 319 -15.39 -13.04 -8.64
N LYS A 320 -14.75 -13.91 -7.84
CA LYS A 320 -13.50 -14.62 -8.17
C LYS A 320 -12.41 -13.67 -8.63
N LYS A 321 -12.20 -12.60 -7.86
CA LYS A 321 -11.19 -11.57 -8.15
C LYS A 321 -10.22 -11.43 -6.98
N ILE A 322 -9.03 -10.93 -7.31
CA ILE A 322 -8.06 -10.42 -6.35
C ILE A 322 -7.88 -8.94 -6.59
N VAL A 323 -7.91 -8.17 -5.50
CA VAL A 323 -7.69 -6.73 -5.50
C VAL A 323 -6.38 -6.44 -4.78
N LEU A 324 -5.52 -5.65 -5.41
CA LEU A 324 -4.33 -5.05 -4.82
C LEU A 324 -4.64 -3.59 -4.50
N CYS A 325 -4.70 -3.26 -3.21
CA CYS A 325 -4.94 -1.89 -2.76
C CYS A 325 -3.70 -1.24 -2.15
N ASP A 326 -3.68 0.09 -2.18
CA ASP A 326 -2.72 0.87 -1.42
C ASP A 326 -2.96 0.71 0.09
N VAL A 327 -1.91 0.87 0.88
CA VAL A 327 -1.96 0.96 2.33
C VAL A 327 -2.24 2.40 2.78
N GLU A 328 -1.83 3.40 1.99
CA GLU A 328 -2.03 4.82 2.30
C GLU A 328 -3.45 5.32 1.94
N LYS A 329 -4.06 4.79 0.87
CA LYS A 329 -5.40 5.14 0.37
C LYS A 329 -6.28 3.89 0.26
N PRO A 330 -7.58 3.94 0.62
CA PRO A 330 -8.51 2.81 0.43
C PRO A 330 -8.98 2.70 -1.04
N GLU A 331 -8.04 2.48 -1.96
CA GLU A 331 -8.31 2.47 -3.41
C GLU A 331 -7.71 1.23 -4.08
N SER A 332 -8.46 0.67 -5.03
CA SER A 332 -8.02 -0.45 -5.86
C SER A 332 -7.01 0.05 -6.88
N LEU A 333 -5.73 -0.26 -6.67
CA LEU A 333 -4.68 0.03 -7.65
C LEU A 333 -4.86 -0.93 -8.83
N HIS A 334 -4.81 -2.23 -8.58
CA HIS A 334 -4.93 -3.26 -9.62
C HIS A 334 -5.93 -4.34 -9.18
N SER A 335 -6.62 -4.94 -10.15
CA SER A 335 -7.45 -6.11 -9.90
C SER A 335 -7.35 -7.08 -11.08
N PHE A 336 -7.39 -8.38 -10.78
CA PHE A 336 -7.39 -9.45 -11.78
C PHE A 336 -8.35 -10.56 -11.35
N SER A 337 -8.85 -11.31 -12.34
CA SER A 337 -9.77 -12.43 -12.10
C SER A 337 -8.99 -13.74 -11.98
N VAL A 338 -9.50 -14.65 -11.15
CA VAL A 338 -8.99 -16.02 -10.95
C VAL A 338 -10.07 -17.03 -11.33
N GLU A 339 -9.69 -18.24 -11.72
CA GLU A 339 -10.64 -19.24 -12.23
C GLU A 339 -11.59 -19.77 -11.14
N ALA A 340 -11.14 -19.78 -9.88
CA ALA A 340 -11.85 -20.35 -8.73
C ALA A 340 -11.68 -19.49 -7.46
N PRO A 341 -12.61 -19.62 -6.47
CA PRO A 341 -12.47 -18.96 -5.17
C PRO A 341 -11.19 -19.37 -4.43
N VAL A 342 -10.56 -18.40 -3.78
CA VAL A 342 -9.31 -18.56 -3.01
C VAL A 342 -9.64 -18.72 -1.52
N SER A 343 -9.04 -19.72 -0.87
CA SER A 343 -9.19 -20.05 0.55
C SER A 343 -7.99 -19.67 1.40
N CYS A 344 -6.79 -19.52 0.81
CA CYS A 344 -5.62 -18.96 1.48
C CYS A 344 -4.65 -18.27 0.49
N MET A 345 -3.86 -17.33 1.03
CA MET A 345 -2.88 -16.52 0.28
C MET A 345 -1.56 -16.41 1.07
N HIS A 346 -0.42 -16.44 0.38
CA HIS A 346 0.90 -16.22 0.98
C HIS A 346 1.79 -15.39 0.06
N TRP A 347 2.25 -14.22 0.50
CA TRP A 347 3.13 -13.35 -0.28
C TRP A 347 4.55 -13.35 0.28
N MET A 348 5.50 -13.81 -0.52
CA MET A 348 6.91 -13.94 -0.15
C MET A 348 7.83 -13.10 -1.05
N GLU A 349 9.05 -12.86 -0.58
CA GLU A 349 10.13 -12.16 -1.30
C GLU A 349 11.41 -13.01 -1.21
N VAL A 350 12.11 -13.17 -2.33
CA VAL A 350 13.32 -14.00 -2.44
C VAL A 350 14.49 -13.34 -1.70
N THR A 351 15.18 -14.10 -0.86
CA THR A 351 16.35 -13.62 -0.10
C THR A 351 17.69 -13.98 -0.73
N VAL A 352 17.70 -14.80 -1.78
CA VAL A 352 18.92 -15.23 -2.49
C VAL A 352 19.44 -14.08 -3.36
N GLU A 353 20.55 -13.49 -2.94
CA GLU A 353 21.26 -12.46 -3.69
C GLU A 353 22.34 -13.10 -4.57
N SER A 354 22.28 -12.82 -5.88
CA SER A 354 23.26 -13.26 -6.87
C SER A 354 23.82 -12.04 -7.59
N SER A 355 25.11 -12.05 -7.94
CA SER A 355 25.74 -10.97 -8.72
C SER A 355 25.03 -10.73 -10.05
N VAL A 356 24.50 -11.79 -10.67
CA VAL A 356 23.67 -11.71 -11.89
C VAL A 356 22.37 -10.94 -11.62
N LEU A 357 21.69 -11.23 -10.51
CA LEU A 357 20.47 -10.50 -10.12
C LEU A 357 20.77 -9.02 -9.87
N THR A 358 21.84 -8.69 -9.14
CA THR A 358 22.25 -7.29 -8.93
C THR A 358 22.55 -6.57 -10.24
N SER A 359 23.23 -7.23 -11.20
CA SER A 359 23.48 -6.64 -12.52
C SER A 359 22.20 -6.45 -13.34
N PHE A 360 21.23 -7.36 -13.22
CA PHE A 360 19.92 -7.24 -13.85
C PHE A 360 19.10 -6.09 -13.25
N TYR A 361 19.11 -5.92 -11.92
CA TYR A 361 18.39 -4.84 -11.25
C TYR A 361 18.84 -3.46 -11.76
N ASN A 362 20.15 -3.26 -11.89
CA ASN A 362 20.71 -2.02 -12.46
C ASN A 362 20.29 -1.82 -13.93
N ALA A 363 20.33 -2.89 -14.74
CA ALA A 363 19.98 -2.81 -16.17
C ALA A 363 18.47 -2.56 -16.41
N GLU A 364 17.60 -3.06 -15.54
CA GLU A 364 16.16 -2.81 -15.62
C GLU A 364 15.84 -1.35 -15.23
N ASP A 365 16.53 -0.78 -14.23
CA ASP A 365 16.42 0.65 -13.91
C ASP A 365 16.91 1.54 -15.07
N GLU A 366 18.00 1.18 -15.75
CA GLU A 366 18.46 1.87 -16.98
C GLU A 366 17.46 1.77 -18.13
N SER A 367 16.82 0.60 -18.34
CA SER A 367 15.77 0.41 -19.35
C SER A 367 14.54 1.30 -19.07
N ASN A 368 14.10 1.38 -17.80
CA ASN A 368 13.00 2.24 -17.36
C ASN A 368 13.32 3.76 -17.43
N LEU A 369 14.60 4.14 -17.51
CA LEU A 369 15.05 5.51 -17.75
C LEU A 369 15.15 5.88 -19.24
N LEU A 370 15.39 4.89 -20.11
CA LEU A 370 15.53 5.10 -21.55
C LEU A 370 14.19 5.11 -22.29
N LEU A 371 13.20 4.33 -21.83
CA LEU A 371 11.85 4.36 -22.39
C LEU A 371 11.11 5.65 -22.02
N PRO A 372 10.36 6.27 -22.95
CA PRO A 372 9.55 7.44 -22.63
C PRO A 372 8.46 7.07 -21.61
N LYS A 373 8.37 7.83 -20.51
CA LYS A 373 7.30 7.63 -19.53
C LYS A 373 5.93 7.82 -20.20
N LEU A 374 5.08 6.80 -20.09
CA LEU A 374 3.71 6.84 -20.60
C LEU A 374 2.92 7.99 -19.94
N PRO A 375 2.19 8.81 -20.71
CA PRO A 375 1.35 9.85 -20.15
C PRO A 375 0.14 9.28 -19.44
N THR A 376 -0.34 9.99 -18.42
CA THR A 376 -1.52 9.62 -17.66
C THR A 376 -2.79 9.75 -18.51
N LEU A 377 -3.76 8.87 -18.27
CA LEU A 377 -5.09 8.89 -18.87
C LEU A 377 -6.00 9.86 -18.12
N PRO A 378 -6.98 10.50 -18.80
CA PRO A 378 -7.92 11.40 -18.15
C PRO A 378 -8.72 10.72 -17.02
N LYS A 379 -8.86 11.40 -15.89
CA LYS A 379 -9.44 10.87 -14.63
C LYS A 379 -10.90 10.40 -14.70
N ASN A 380 -11.63 10.72 -15.77
CA ASN A 380 -13.07 10.49 -15.85
C ASN A 380 -13.48 9.04 -16.17
N TYR A 381 -12.53 8.18 -16.59
CA TYR A 381 -12.84 7.01 -17.43
C TYR A 381 -12.26 5.66 -16.97
N SER A 382 -11.67 5.55 -15.76
CA SER A 382 -11.11 4.28 -15.26
C SER A 382 -11.92 3.67 -14.11
N ASN A 383 -12.62 2.56 -14.41
CA ASN A 383 -13.45 1.85 -13.44
C ASN A 383 -12.73 0.70 -12.71
N THR A 384 -11.65 0.13 -13.27
CA THR A 384 -11.04 -1.13 -12.77
C THR A 384 -9.60 -1.01 -12.26
N SER A 385 -8.84 0.00 -12.70
CA SER A 385 -7.45 0.23 -12.25
C SER A 385 -7.05 1.70 -12.38
N LYS A 386 -6.88 2.39 -11.26
CA LYS A 386 -6.54 3.83 -11.26
C LYS A 386 -5.07 4.14 -11.58
N ILE A 387 -4.22 3.12 -11.67
CA ILE A 387 -2.77 3.12 -11.96
C ILE A 387 -2.33 4.23 -12.93
N PHE A 388 -3.10 4.41 -14.02
CA PHE A 388 -2.74 5.29 -15.13
C PHE A 388 -3.41 6.66 -15.08
N SER A 389 -4.28 6.92 -14.09
CA SER A 389 -5.11 8.13 -13.99
C SER A 389 -4.61 9.20 -13.01
N GLU A 390 -3.66 8.84 -12.14
CA GLU A 390 -3.11 9.78 -11.15
C GLU A 390 -1.81 10.44 -11.65
N GLU A 391 -1.61 11.72 -11.32
CA GLU A 391 -0.60 12.61 -11.93
C GLU A 391 0.88 12.22 -11.70
N ASN A 392 1.14 11.21 -10.87
CA ASN A 392 2.47 10.75 -10.53
C ASN A 392 2.73 9.34 -11.09
N SER A 393 3.78 9.18 -11.91
CA SER A 393 4.23 7.88 -12.46
C SER A 393 4.61 6.83 -11.40
N ASP A 394 4.65 7.24 -10.13
CA ASP A 394 5.13 6.46 -9.00
C ASP A 394 4.16 5.32 -8.62
N GLU A 395 2.88 5.37 -9.02
CA GLU A 395 1.93 4.30 -8.71
C GLU A 395 2.21 3.01 -9.52
N ILE A 396 2.58 3.12 -10.80
CA ILE A 396 3.04 1.98 -11.61
C ILE A 396 4.31 1.36 -10.98
N ILE A 397 5.26 2.21 -10.58
CA ILE A 397 6.52 1.79 -9.96
C ILE A 397 6.24 1.15 -8.59
N LYS A 398 5.30 1.69 -7.81
CA LYS A 398 4.87 1.15 -6.51
C LYS A 398 4.21 -0.23 -6.66
N LEU A 399 3.41 -0.42 -7.72
CA LEU A 399 2.79 -1.69 -8.06
C LEU A 399 3.84 -2.74 -8.45
N LEU A 400 4.70 -2.41 -9.41
CA LEU A 400 5.84 -3.25 -9.84
C LEU A 400 6.81 -3.56 -8.68
N GLY A 401 6.93 -2.66 -7.70
CA GLY A 401 7.72 -2.84 -6.49
C GLY A 401 9.23 -2.67 -6.71
N ASP A 402 10.00 -3.09 -5.71
CA ASP A 402 11.44 -3.30 -5.84
C ASP A 402 11.71 -4.40 -6.89
N VAL A 403 12.88 -4.39 -7.54
CA VAL A 403 13.17 -5.31 -8.65
C VAL A 403 13.27 -6.77 -8.17
N ARG A 404 13.49 -6.99 -6.87
CA ARG A 404 13.50 -8.32 -6.24
C ARG A 404 12.22 -9.11 -6.51
N LEU A 405 12.38 -10.36 -6.96
CA LEU A 405 11.25 -11.26 -7.18
C LEU A 405 10.49 -11.50 -5.87
N ASN A 406 9.22 -11.14 -5.89
CA ASN A 406 8.24 -11.49 -4.87
C ASN A 406 7.09 -12.24 -5.53
N ILE A 407 6.53 -13.24 -4.84
CA ILE A 407 5.53 -14.17 -5.37
C ILE A 407 4.35 -14.21 -4.40
N LEU A 408 3.16 -13.96 -4.93
CA LEU A 408 1.88 -14.18 -4.27
C LEU A 408 1.39 -15.58 -4.64
N VAL A 409 1.35 -16.50 -3.68
CA VAL A 409 0.85 -17.86 -3.84
C VAL A 409 -0.62 -17.90 -3.42
N LEU A 410 -1.45 -18.54 -4.23
CA LEU A 410 -2.90 -18.63 -4.07
C LEU A 410 -3.34 -20.09 -4.04
N GLY A 411 -4.19 -20.46 -3.07
CA GLY A 411 -4.78 -21.79 -2.97
C GLY A 411 -6.28 -21.71 -2.73
N GLY A 412 -7.02 -22.67 -3.26
CA GLY A 412 -8.47 -22.76 -3.14
C GLY A 412 -8.94 -24.19 -2.86
N SER A 413 -10.23 -24.43 -3.13
CA SER A 413 -10.87 -25.76 -3.12
C SER A 413 -10.92 -26.42 -4.51
N SER A 414 -10.35 -25.78 -5.54
CA SER A 414 -10.39 -26.21 -6.94
C SER A 414 -9.33 -27.25 -7.34
N GLY A 415 -8.53 -27.71 -6.39
CA GLY A 415 -7.47 -28.70 -6.61
C GLY A 415 -6.24 -28.20 -7.38
N PHE A 416 -6.04 -26.89 -7.45
CA PHE A 416 -4.84 -26.27 -8.00
C PHE A 416 -4.35 -25.10 -7.12
N ILE A 417 -3.06 -24.78 -7.26
CA ILE A 417 -2.37 -23.65 -6.63
C ILE A 417 -1.77 -22.78 -7.74
N GLU A 418 -1.90 -21.46 -7.61
CA GLU A 418 -1.37 -20.50 -8.58
C GLU A 418 -0.31 -19.60 -7.95
N LEU A 419 0.78 -19.33 -8.67
CA LEU A 419 1.86 -18.45 -8.23
C LEU A 419 1.86 -17.21 -9.13
N TYR A 420 1.67 -16.03 -8.53
CA TYR A 420 1.64 -14.74 -9.19
C TYR A 420 2.89 -13.92 -8.83
N ALA A 421 3.82 -13.79 -9.76
CA ALA A 421 4.99 -12.93 -9.60
C ALA A 421 4.57 -11.45 -9.56
N TYR A 422 5.18 -10.70 -8.64
CA TYR A 422 4.85 -9.32 -8.29
C TYR A 422 3.37 -9.11 -7.89
N GLY A 423 2.63 -10.18 -7.62
CA GLY A 423 1.18 -10.17 -7.41
C GLY A 423 0.36 -9.92 -8.69
N MET A 424 0.96 -9.93 -9.89
CA MET A 424 0.29 -9.57 -11.14
C MET A 424 0.33 -10.67 -12.19
N PHE A 425 1.50 -11.28 -12.44
CA PHE A 425 1.69 -12.22 -13.55
C PHE A 425 1.75 -13.67 -13.06
N LYS A 426 0.87 -14.55 -13.57
CA LYS A 426 0.83 -15.97 -13.21
C LYS A 426 2.05 -16.71 -13.81
N ILE A 427 3.02 -17.06 -12.95
CA ILE A 427 4.25 -17.77 -13.32
C ILE A 427 4.16 -19.29 -13.18
N ALA A 428 3.21 -19.82 -12.41
CA ALA A 428 3.01 -21.27 -12.28
C ALA A 428 1.56 -21.61 -11.91
N ARG A 429 1.06 -22.74 -12.43
CA ARG A 429 -0.19 -23.37 -12.02
C ARG A 429 0.04 -24.84 -11.69
N VAL A 430 0.10 -25.18 -10.41
CA VAL A 430 0.27 -26.57 -9.95
C VAL A 430 -1.10 -27.22 -9.80
N THR A 431 -1.29 -28.42 -10.36
CA THR A 431 -2.56 -29.15 -10.35
C THR A 431 -2.40 -30.48 -9.59
N GLY A 432 -3.51 -31.08 -9.16
CA GLY A 432 -3.51 -32.36 -8.44
C GLY A 432 -3.42 -32.22 -6.91
N ILE A 433 -3.74 -31.03 -6.38
CA ILE A 433 -3.86 -30.79 -4.94
C ILE A 433 -5.21 -31.34 -4.47
N ALA A 434 -5.24 -32.14 -3.40
CA ALA A 434 -6.48 -32.69 -2.88
C ALA A 434 -7.15 -31.73 -1.89
N GLY A 435 -8.47 -31.52 -2.02
CA GLY A 435 -9.26 -30.75 -1.06
C GLY A 435 -9.04 -29.24 -1.09
N THR A 436 -9.26 -28.60 0.06
CA THR A 436 -9.16 -27.14 0.23
C THR A 436 -7.83 -26.76 0.87
N CYS A 437 -7.08 -25.83 0.26
CA CYS A 437 -5.86 -25.31 0.86
C CYS A 437 -6.16 -24.43 2.08
N LEU A 438 -5.59 -24.78 3.24
CA LEU A 438 -5.71 -24.02 4.48
C LEU A 438 -4.53 -23.07 4.70
N ALA A 439 -3.32 -23.53 4.40
CA ALA A 439 -2.09 -22.76 4.55
C ALA A 439 -1.11 -23.04 3.41
N LEU A 440 -0.37 -22.01 3.02
CA LEU A 440 0.65 -22.05 1.98
C LEU A 440 1.93 -21.38 2.51
N CYS A 441 3.09 -21.96 2.24
CA CYS A 441 4.36 -21.29 2.48
C CYS A 441 5.43 -21.73 1.47
N LEU A 442 5.74 -20.83 0.53
CA LEU A 442 6.85 -20.95 -0.41
C LEU A 442 8.13 -20.46 0.27
N SER A 443 9.22 -21.22 0.15
CA SER A 443 10.49 -20.87 0.80
C SER A 443 11.18 -19.67 0.16
N SER A 444 11.89 -18.86 0.96
CA SER A 444 12.60 -17.68 0.46
C SER A 444 13.81 -17.99 -0.42
N ASP A 445 14.22 -19.26 -0.48
CA ASP A 445 15.23 -19.82 -1.40
C ASP A 445 14.63 -20.47 -2.66
N LEU A 446 13.30 -20.51 -2.80
CA LEU A 446 12.54 -21.18 -3.87
C LEU A 446 12.87 -22.67 -4.08
N LYS A 447 13.39 -23.39 -3.07
CA LYS A 447 13.62 -24.84 -3.17
C LYS A 447 12.35 -25.69 -3.03
N SER A 448 11.40 -25.28 -2.18
CA SER A 448 10.14 -26.01 -2.05
C SER A 448 8.95 -25.16 -1.61
N LEU A 449 7.77 -25.56 -2.06
CA LEU A 449 6.48 -25.07 -1.59
C LEU A 449 5.91 -26.04 -0.55
N SER A 450 5.60 -25.55 0.65
CA SER A 450 4.83 -26.31 1.64
C SER A 450 3.35 -25.90 1.62
N VAL A 451 2.46 -26.87 1.78
CA VAL A 451 1.00 -26.73 1.67
C VAL A 451 0.34 -27.53 2.78
N VAL A 452 -0.68 -26.98 3.42
CA VAL A 452 -1.61 -27.74 4.26
C VAL A 452 -2.98 -27.71 3.58
N THR A 453 -3.58 -28.89 3.43
CA THR A 453 -4.91 -29.06 2.81
C THR A 453 -5.85 -29.79 3.75
N GLU A 454 -7.14 -29.61 3.50
CA GLU A 454 -8.23 -30.30 4.19
C GLU A 454 -9.13 -31.00 3.18
N VAL A 455 -9.34 -32.30 3.39
CA VAL A 455 -10.28 -33.13 2.63
C VAL A 455 -11.40 -33.54 3.56
N SER A 456 -12.60 -33.02 3.33
CA SER A 456 -13.80 -33.47 4.05
C SER A 456 -14.28 -34.82 3.52
N THR A 457 -14.51 -35.75 4.44
CA THR A 457 -15.15 -37.04 4.21
C THR A 457 -16.43 -37.11 5.03
N SER A 458 -17.36 -37.99 4.70
CA SER A 458 -18.70 -38.03 5.33
C SER A 458 -18.63 -38.26 6.86
N GLY A 459 -18.65 -37.17 7.63
CA GLY A 459 -18.58 -37.16 9.10
C GLY A 459 -17.21 -36.82 9.71
N ALA A 460 -16.16 -36.49 8.93
CA ALA A 460 -14.88 -36.00 9.46
C ALA A 460 -14.00 -35.34 8.37
N SER A 461 -13.21 -34.33 8.75
CA SER A 461 -12.16 -33.74 7.91
C SER A 461 -10.79 -34.37 8.19
N GLU A 462 -10.06 -34.70 7.13
CA GLU A 462 -8.64 -35.06 7.21
C GLU A 462 -7.76 -33.89 6.77
N VAL A 463 -6.77 -33.55 7.59
CA VAL A 463 -5.80 -32.48 7.29
C VAL A 463 -4.44 -33.11 6.97
N SER A 464 -3.87 -32.74 5.81
CA SER A 464 -2.61 -33.28 5.31
C SER A 464 -1.61 -32.19 4.95
N TYR A 465 -0.34 -32.42 5.28
CA TYR A 465 0.79 -31.59 4.90
C TYR A 465 1.45 -32.15 3.63
N PHE A 466 1.76 -31.27 2.68
CA PHE A 466 2.49 -31.58 1.46
C PHE A 466 3.73 -30.69 1.34
N GLN A 467 4.80 -31.23 0.78
CA GLN A 467 5.96 -30.47 0.30
C GLN A 467 6.18 -30.80 -1.18
N LEU A 468 6.08 -29.77 -2.01
CA LEU A 468 6.29 -29.82 -3.45
C LEU A 468 7.66 -29.23 -3.79
N GLU A 469 8.32 -29.84 -4.76
CA GLU A 469 9.65 -29.45 -5.21
C GLU A 469 9.56 -28.33 -6.24
N THR A 470 10.38 -27.27 -6.09
CA THR A 470 10.34 -26.09 -6.97
C THR A 470 11.68 -25.86 -7.69
N ASN A 471 12.37 -26.95 -8.05
CA ASN A 471 13.70 -26.98 -8.66
C ASN A 471 13.89 -26.03 -9.85
N LEU A 472 12.88 -25.89 -10.71
CA LEU A 472 12.94 -25.02 -11.89
C LEU A 472 12.97 -23.54 -11.48
N LEU A 473 12.22 -23.15 -10.44
CA LEU A 473 12.28 -21.80 -9.87
C LEU A 473 13.61 -21.51 -9.17
N TYR A 474 14.18 -22.50 -8.45
CA TYR A 474 15.46 -22.36 -7.78
C TYR A 474 16.62 -22.23 -8.77
N SER A 475 16.71 -23.15 -9.74
CA SER A 475 17.86 -23.26 -10.65
C SER A 475 17.90 -22.14 -11.71
N PHE A 476 16.74 -21.62 -12.10
CA PHE A 476 16.59 -20.56 -13.10
C PHE A 476 16.03 -19.26 -12.49
N LEU A 477 16.31 -19.01 -11.20
CA LEU A 477 15.83 -17.82 -10.48
C LEU A 477 16.09 -16.49 -11.24
N PRO A 478 17.30 -16.20 -11.78
CA PRO A 478 17.53 -14.98 -12.55
C PRO A 478 16.69 -14.89 -13.83
N GLU A 479 16.57 -15.98 -14.56
CA GLU A 479 15.79 -16.09 -15.79
C GLU A 479 14.29 -15.89 -15.52
N VAL A 480 13.75 -16.57 -14.50
CA VAL A 480 12.35 -16.43 -14.04
C VAL A 480 12.08 -15.01 -13.56
N THR A 481 13.00 -14.41 -12.78
CA THR A 481 12.86 -13.02 -12.31
C THR A 481 12.75 -12.05 -13.49
N ARG A 482 13.68 -12.14 -14.45
CA ARG A 482 13.69 -11.27 -15.64
C ARG A 482 12.46 -11.49 -16.53
N MET A 483 12.09 -12.75 -16.77
CA MET A 483 10.91 -13.14 -17.55
C MET A 483 9.63 -12.59 -16.92
N ALA A 484 9.44 -12.80 -15.61
CA ALA A 484 8.30 -12.31 -14.87
C ALA A 484 8.21 -10.77 -14.91
N ARG A 485 9.33 -10.05 -14.76
CA ARG A 485 9.34 -8.57 -14.86
C ARG A 485 8.83 -8.10 -16.23
N LYS A 486 9.35 -8.67 -17.33
CA LYS A 486 8.92 -8.30 -18.70
C LYS A 486 7.46 -8.68 -18.97
N PHE A 487 6.99 -9.84 -18.48
CA PHE A 487 5.58 -10.20 -18.59
C PHE A 487 4.64 -9.29 -17.78
N THR A 488 5.04 -8.85 -16.58
CA THR A 488 4.28 -7.83 -15.84
C THR A 488 4.22 -6.50 -16.57
N HIS A 489 5.32 -6.05 -17.21
CA HIS A 489 5.30 -4.88 -18.09
C HIS A 489 4.34 -5.06 -19.28
N ILE A 490 4.42 -6.19 -19.98
CA ILE A 490 3.55 -6.52 -21.13
C ILE A 490 2.08 -6.50 -20.71
N SER A 491 1.73 -7.13 -19.59
CA SER A 491 0.35 -7.17 -19.08
C SER A 491 -0.16 -5.78 -18.67
N ALA A 492 0.67 -4.96 -18.00
CA ALA A 492 0.34 -3.58 -17.67
C ALA A 492 0.16 -2.70 -18.92
N LEU A 493 0.97 -2.92 -19.96
CA LEU A 493 0.85 -2.22 -21.24
C LEU A 493 -0.41 -2.61 -22.01
N LEU A 494 -0.81 -3.88 -22.00
CA LEU A 494 -2.10 -4.30 -22.56
C LEU A 494 -3.28 -3.63 -21.82
N GLN A 495 -3.23 -3.58 -20.48
CA GLN A 495 -4.25 -2.87 -19.70
C GLN A 495 -4.29 -1.36 -20.02
N TYR A 496 -3.13 -0.72 -20.22
CA TYR A 496 -3.03 0.68 -20.62
C TYR A 496 -3.56 0.95 -22.03
N ILE A 497 -3.22 0.10 -23.00
CA ILE A 497 -3.74 0.15 -24.39
C ILE A 497 -5.26 0.01 -24.38
N ASN A 498 -5.81 -0.91 -23.57
CA ASN A 498 -7.23 -1.11 -23.42
C ASN A 498 -7.95 0.10 -22.84
N LEU A 499 -7.46 0.66 -21.73
CA LEU A 499 -8.03 1.87 -21.14
C LEU A 499 -7.92 3.07 -22.08
N SER A 500 -6.81 3.19 -22.83
CA SER A 500 -6.63 4.23 -23.85
C SER A 500 -7.67 4.13 -24.96
N LEU A 501 -7.94 2.92 -25.44
CA LEU A 501 -8.95 2.67 -26.46
C LEU A 501 -10.37 2.91 -25.94
N THR A 502 -10.69 2.52 -24.70
CA THR A 502 -11.98 2.83 -24.07
C THR A 502 -12.22 4.34 -24.02
N CYS A 503 -11.24 5.12 -23.52
CA CYS A 503 -11.30 6.59 -23.51
C CYS A 503 -11.53 7.18 -24.91
N MET A 504 -10.95 6.58 -25.96
CA MET A 504 -11.16 7.01 -27.35
C MET A 504 -12.57 6.71 -27.84
N CYS A 505 -13.15 5.56 -27.46
CA CYS A 505 -14.51 5.18 -27.83
C CYS A 505 -15.53 6.09 -27.16
N GLU A 506 -15.40 6.35 -25.86
CA GLU A 506 -16.29 7.25 -25.11
C GLU A 506 -16.24 8.69 -25.64
N ALA A 507 -15.05 9.21 -25.92
CA ALA A 507 -14.88 10.53 -26.54
C ALA A 507 -15.46 10.62 -27.97
N TRP A 508 -15.52 9.50 -28.69
CA TRP A 508 -16.16 9.41 -30.00
C TRP A 508 -17.69 9.25 -29.91
N GLU A 509 -18.21 8.51 -28.92
CA GLU A 509 -19.65 8.42 -28.65
C GLU A 509 -20.24 9.79 -28.29
N GLU A 510 -19.51 10.64 -27.58
CA GLU A 510 -19.92 12.03 -27.34
C GLU A 510 -20.11 12.82 -28.64
N ILE A 511 -19.17 12.70 -29.61
CA ILE A 511 -19.31 13.31 -30.95
C ILE A 511 -20.58 12.78 -31.63
N LEU A 512 -20.75 11.47 -31.63
CA LEU A 512 -21.83 10.80 -32.35
C LEU A 512 -23.20 11.18 -31.79
N MET A 513 -23.37 11.21 -30.47
CA MET A 513 -24.61 11.64 -29.82
C MET A 513 -24.96 13.09 -30.15
N GLN A 514 -23.98 13.99 -30.24
CA GLN A 514 -24.21 15.39 -30.59
C GLN A 514 -24.59 15.58 -32.08
N MET A 515 -24.03 14.79 -32.99
CA MET A 515 -24.37 14.84 -34.41
C MET A 515 -25.69 14.13 -34.75
N ASP A 516 -25.85 12.87 -34.34
CA ASP A 516 -27.01 12.05 -34.69
C ASP A 516 -28.31 12.64 -34.11
N SER A 517 -28.28 13.19 -32.89
CA SER A 517 -29.47 13.80 -32.27
C SER A 517 -29.97 15.08 -32.97
N ARG A 518 -29.16 15.67 -33.86
CA ARG A 518 -29.48 16.89 -34.62
C ARG A 518 -29.76 16.61 -36.10
N LEU A 519 -28.97 15.74 -36.73
CA LEU A 519 -29.13 15.41 -38.16
C LEU A 519 -30.16 14.31 -38.40
N THR A 520 -30.30 13.33 -37.50
CA THR A 520 -31.28 12.24 -37.69
C THR A 520 -32.71 12.74 -37.51
N LYS A 521 -32.94 13.67 -36.57
CA LYS A 521 -34.23 14.35 -36.40
C LYS A 521 -34.66 15.08 -37.68
N PHE A 522 -33.74 15.76 -38.36
CA PHE A 522 -34.04 16.44 -39.62
C PHE A 522 -34.55 15.50 -40.72
N VAL A 523 -34.00 14.29 -40.83
CA VAL A 523 -34.47 13.28 -41.79
C VAL A 523 -35.83 12.72 -41.37
N GLN A 524 -36.01 12.42 -40.08
CA GLN A 524 -37.25 11.84 -39.56
C GLN A 524 -38.43 12.84 -39.51
N GLU A 525 -38.15 14.14 -39.40
CA GLU A 525 -39.15 15.22 -39.41
C GLU A 525 -39.50 15.69 -40.84
N LYS A 526 -38.79 15.22 -41.88
CA LYS A 526 -39.04 15.58 -43.28
C LYS A 526 -39.99 14.61 -43.99
N ASN A 527 -40.93 15.18 -44.74
CA ASN A 527 -41.83 14.48 -45.66
C ASN A 527 -41.43 14.67 -47.15
N THR A 528 -40.15 14.93 -47.44
CA THR A 528 -39.64 15.24 -48.79
C THR A 528 -38.79 14.11 -49.35
N THR A 529 -38.77 13.99 -50.69
CA THR A 529 -38.09 12.90 -51.42
C THR A 529 -36.64 13.24 -51.81
N THR A 530 -36.09 14.37 -51.35
CA THR A 530 -34.70 14.78 -51.61
C THR A 530 -33.78 14.27 -50.51
N SER A 531 -32.61 13.75 -50.89
CA SER A 531 -31.58 13.39 -49.92
C SER A 531 -31.01 14.64 -49.24
N VAL A 532 -30.46 14.48 -48.04
CA VAL A 532 -29.78 15.58 -47.34
C VAL A 532 -28.50 16.00 -48.08
N GLN A 533 -27.85 15.08 -48.81
CA GLN A 533 -26.75 15.43 -49.72
C GLN A 533 -27.22 16.42 -50.78
N ASP A 534 -28.34 16.15 -51.46
CA ASP A 534 -28.85 16.98 -52.56
C ASP A 534 -29.20 18.39 -52.08
N GLU A 535 -29.81 18.54 -50.90
CA GLU A 535 -30.18 19.86 -50.37
C GLU A 535 -28.97 20.70 -49.96
N PHE A 536 -27.97 20.11 -49.31
CA PHE A 536 -26.72 20.81 -49.02
C PHE A 536 -25.88 21.08 -50.27
N MET A 537 -25.88 20.18 -51.26
CA MET A 537 -25.19 20.39 -52.53
C MET A 537 -25.87 21.48 -53.37
N HIS A 538 -27.20 21.54 -53.36
CA HIS A 538 -27.96 22.62 -54.00
C HIS A 538 -27.70 23.97 -53.31
N LEU A 539 -27.60 23.99 -51.97
CA LEU A 539 -27.17 25.18 -51.23
C LEU A 539 -25.73 25.61 -51.59
N LEU A 540 -24.81 24.65 -51.75
CA LEU A 540 -23.41 24.90 -52.11
C LEU A 540 -23.27 25.49 -53.52
N LEU A 541 -23.99 24.94 -54.50
CA LEU A 541 -23.90 25.31 -55.92
C LEU A 541 -24.68 26.59 -56.26
N TRP A 542 -25.88 26.76 -55.69
CA TRP A 542 -26.84 27.80 -56.09
C TRP A 542 -27.08 28.88 -55.03
N GLY A 543 -26.56 28.70 -53.81
CA GLY A 543 -26.76 29.63 -52.69
C GLY A 543 -28.21 29.71 -52.17
N LYS A 544 -29.11 28.83 -52.63
CA LYS A 544 -30.52 28.78 -52.26
C LYS A 544 -30.83 27.52 -51.48
N ALA A 545 -31.18 27.68 -50.20
CA ALA A 545 -31.70 26.61 -49.36
C ALA A 545 -33.17 26.29 -49.69
N SER A 546 -33.61 25.07 -49.41
CA SER A 546 -35.04 24.74 -49.32
C SER A 546 -35.65 25.44 -48.10
N ALA A 547 -36.97 25.66 -48.11
CA ALA A 547 -37.68 26.26 -46.96
C ALA A 547 -37.47 25.44 -45.67
N GLU A 548 -37.41 24.11 -45.80
CA GLU A 548 -37.22 23.15 -44.72
C GLU A 548 -35.78 23.16 -44.19
N LEU A 549 -34.77 23.25 -45.07
CA LEU A 549 -33.37 23.40 -44.67
C LEU A 549 -33.12 24.76 -44.00
N GLN A 550 -33.78 25.83 -44.49
CA GLN A 550 -33.69 27.16 -43.90
C GLN A 550 -34.30 27.18 -42.48
N THR A 551 -35.46 26.55 -42.25
CA THR A 551 -36.03 26.45 -40.90
C THR A 551 -35.20 25.57 -39.97
N LEU A 552 -34.58 24.48 -40.44
CA LEU A 552 -33.63 23.70 -39.64
C LEU A 552 -32.47 24.58 -39.16
N LEU A 553 -31.74 25.20 -40.11
CA LEU A 553 -30.52 25.94 -39.82
C LEU A 553 -30.81 27.14 -38.90
N MET A 554 -31.90 27.87 -39.14
CA MET A 554 -32.21 29.08 -38.36
C MET A 554 -32.88 28.80 -37.03
N ASN A 555 -33.84 27.87 -36.96
CA ASN A 555 -34.67 27.68 -35.76
C ASN A 555 -34.16 26.56 -34.84
N GLN A 556 -33.70 25.43 -35.40
CA GLN A 556 -33.28 24.27 -34.60
C GLN A 556 -31.79 24.28 -34.25
N LEU A 557 -30.92 24.65 -35.21
CA LEU A 557 -29.47 24.64 -35.02
C LEU A 557 -28.94 25.99 -34.51
N THR A 558 -29.37 27.09 -35.14
CA THR A 558 -28.95 28.49 -34.89
C THR A 558 -27.45 28.75 -35.15
N VAL A 559 -27.11 30.01 -35.47
CA VAL A 559 -25.70 30.44 -35.69
C VAL A 559 -24.82 30.21 -34.44
N LYS A 560 -25.39 30.37 -33.23
CA LYS A 560 -24.67 30.13 -31.97
C LYS A 560 -24.49 28.63 -31.69
N GLY A 561 -25.52 27.82 -31.96
CA GLY A 561 -25.45 26.37 -31.81
C GLY A 561 -24.46 25.73 -32.79
N LEU A 562 -24.40 26.20 -34.03
CA LEU A 562 -23.38 25.75 -35.00
C LEU A 562 -21.95 25.98 -34.50
N LYS A 563 -21.65 27.18 -33.93
CA LYS A 563 -20.33 27.44 -33.34
C LYS A 563 -20.00 26.49 -32.19
N LYS A 564 -20.96 26.25 -31.28
CA LYS A 564 -20.77 25.35 -30.13
C LYS A 564 -20.55 23.91 -30.59
N LEU A 565 -21.32 23.44 -31.58
CA LEU A 565 -21.17 22.11 -32.17
C LEU A 565 -19.81 21.94 -32.85
N GLY A 566 -19.39 22.90 -33.67
CA GLY A 566 -18.08 22.87 -34.34
C GLY A 566 -16.91 22.85 -33.34
N GLN A 567 -16.98 23.65 -32.28
CA GLN A 567 -15.99 23.64 -31.20
C GLN A 567 -15.94 22.30 -30.45
N SER A 568 -17.10 21.71 -30.13
CA SER A 568 -17.17 20.41 -29.45
C SER A 568 -16.55 19.30 -30.30
N ILE A 569 -16.91 19.23 -31.59
CA ILE A 569 -16.37 18.26 -32.53
C ILE A 569 -14.85 18.44 -32.71
N GLU A 570 -14.35 19.68 -32.82
CA GLU A 570 -12.92 19.97 -32.92
C GLU A 570 -12.15 19.57 -31.65
N SER A 571 -12.71 19.84 -30.45
CA SER A 571 -12.09 19.42 -29.18
C SER A 571 -12.05 17.91 -29.01
N SER A 572 -13.12 17.20 -29.39
CA SER A 572 -13.20 15.75 -29.26
C SER A 572 -12.26 15.05 -30.27
N TYR A 573 -12.22 15.50 -31.54
CA TYR A 573 -11.22 15.00 -32.50
C TYR A 573 -9.78 15.27 -32.06
N SER A 574 -9.48 16.47 -31.54
CA SER A 574 -8.15 16.77 -30.99
C SER A 574 -7.80 15.88 -29.79
N SER A 575 -8.79 15.48 -28.99
CA SER A 575 -8.61 14.59 -27.84
C SER A 575 -8.34 13.14 -28.30
N ILE A 576 -9.13 12.61 -29.25
CA ILE A 576 -8.89 11.28 -29.83
C ILE A 576 -7.53 11.23 -30.54
N GLN A 577 -7.17 12.25 -31.31
CA GLN A 577 -5.86 12.34 -31.97
C GLN A 577 -4.71 12.30 -30.96
N LYS A 578 -4.81 13.04 -29.85
CA LYS A 578 -3.81 13.01 -28.77
C LYS A 578 -3.75 11.64 -28.09
N LEU A 579 -4.88 10.99 -27.83
CA LEU A 579 -4.91 9.63 -27.27
C LEU A 579 -4.24 8.61 -28.20
N VAL A 580 -4.44 8.70 -29.52
CA VAL A 580 -3.76 7.82 -30.49
C VAL A 580 -2.24 8.02 -30.45
N ILE A 581 -1.77 9.28 -30.55
CA ILE A 581 -0.33 9.57 -30.66
C ILE A 581 0.39 9.40 -29.32
N SER A 582 -0.13 10.00 -28.25
CA SER A 582 0.57 10.09 -26.97
C SER A 582 0.41 8.85 -26.09
N HIS A 583 -0.70 8.11 -26.21
CA HIS A 583 -1.00 6.96 -25.35
C HIS A 583 -0.97 5.64 -26.13
N LEU A 584 -1.73 5.53 -27.24
CA LEU A 584 -1.88 4.26 -27.96
C LEU A 584 -0.59 3.84 -28.70
N GLN A 585 0.05 4.77 -29.41
CA GLN A 585 1.32 4.52 -30.10
C GLN A 585 2.46 4.27 -29.10
N SER A 586 2.67 5.15 -28.12
CA SER A 586 3.73 4.99 -27.11
C SER A 586 3.61 3.70 -26.28
N GLY A 587 2.39 3.29 -25.92
CA GLY A 587 2.10 2.02 -25.27
C GLY A 587 2.42 0.82 -26.16
N SER A 588 2.06 0.89 -27.45
CA SER A 588 2.32 -0.17 -28.43
C SER A 588 3.80 -0.29 -28.80
N GLU A 589 4.53 0.82 -28.86
CA GLU A 589 5.98 0.87 -29.08
C GLU A 589 6.74 0.29 -27.88
N SER A 590 6.33 0.62 -26.65
CA SER A 590 6.87 0.04 -25.42
C SER A 590 6.60 -1.47 -25.34
N LEU A 591 5.41 -1.91 -25.79
CA LEU A 591 5.04 -3.32 -25.88
C LEU A 591 5.92 -4.06 -26.90
N LEU A 592 6.14 -3.47 -28.08
CA LEU A 592 7.03 -4.00 -29.11
C LEU A 592 8.48 -4.11 -28.62
N TYR A 593 8.98 -3.12 -27.89
CA TYR A 593 10.31 -3.15 -27.26
C TYR A 593 10.45 -4.33 -26.29
N HIS A 594 9.55 -4.48 -25.32
CA HIS A 594 9.63 -5.58 -24.34
C HIS A 594 9.43 -6.96 -24.97
N LEU A 595 8.58 -7.10 -25.99
CA LEU A 595 8.46 -8.34 -26.76
C LEU A 595 9.75 -8.64 -27.54
N SER A 596 10.45 -7.63 -28.07
CA SER A 596 11.73 -7.82 -28.75
C SER A 596 12.84 -8.31 -27.79
N GLU A 597 12.90 -7.78 -26.56
CA GLU A 597 13.78 -8.30 -25.51
C GLU A 597 13.41 -9.76 -25.16
N LEU A 598 12.11 -10.05 -25.06
CA LEU A 598 11.61 -11.39 -24.74
C LEU A 598 11.90 -12.41 -25.86
N LYS A 599 11.84 -12.00 -27.14
CA LYS A 599 12.33 -12.81 -28.28
C LYS A 599 13.83 -13.07 -28.16
N GLY A 600 14.59 -12.05 -27.74
CA GLY A 600 16.00 -12.18 -27.38
C GLY A 600 16.23 -13.27 -26.33
N MET A 601 15.42 -13.31 -25.27
CA MET A 601 15.47 -14.35 -24.23
C MET A 601 15.06 -15.73 -24.78
N ALA A 602 13.93 -15.82 -25.49
CA ALA A 602 13.41 -17.07 -26.05
C ALA A 602 14.37 -17.73 -27.07
N SER A 603 15.18 -16.92 -27.76
CA SER A 603 16.24 -17.41 -28.65
C SER A 603 17.34 -18.18 -27.89
N TRP A 604 17.55 -17.91 -26.59
CA TRP A 604 18.48 -18.64 -25.73
C TRP A 604 17.82 -19.92 -25.17
N LYS A 605 17.54 -20.86 -26.07
CA LYS A 605 16.81 -22.11 -25.78
C LYS A 605 17.29 -22.83 -24.52
N GLN A 606 18.61 -23.01 -24.35
CA GLN A 606 19.20 -23.68 -23.18
C GLN A 606 18.74 -23.10 -21.82
N LYS A 607 18.38 -21.82 -21.76
CA LYS A 607 17.92 -21.13 -20.54
C LYS A 607 16.40 -21.01 -20.44
N TYR A 608 15.72 -20.72 -21.54
CA TYR A 608 14.31 -20.32 -21.53
C TYR A 608 13.33 -21.36 -22.11
N GLU A 609 13.81 -22.35 -22.87
CA GLU A 609 12.99 -23.48 -23.34
C GLU A 609 12.45 -24.34 -22.17
N PRO A 610 13.22 -24.63 -21.09
CA PRO A 610 12.69 -25.30 -19.89
C PRO A 610 11.61 -24.50 -19.15
N LEU A 611 11.60 -23.17 -19.32
CA LEU A 611 10.58 -22.27 -18.75
C LEU A 611 9.34 -22.15 -19.63
N GLY A 612 9.30 -22.82 -20.78
CA GLY A 612 8.16 -22.80 -21.71
C GLY A 612 8.08 -21.58 -22.64
N LEU A 613 9.14 -20.76 -22.72
CA LEU A 613 9.14 -19.52 -23.50
C LEU A 613 9.28 -19.82 -25.01
N ASP A 614 8.24 -19.52 -25.78
CA ASP A 614 8.17 -19.88 -27.20
C ASP A 614 8.63 -18.75 -28.12
N ALA A 615 9.77 -18.95 -28.80
CA ALA A 615 10.31 -17.96 -29.72
C ALA A 615 9.41 -17.69 -30.94
N ALA A 616 8.66 -18.70 -31.43
CA ALA A 616 7.76 -18.53 -32.56
C ALA A 616 6.49 -17.77 -32.15
N GLY A 617 5.88 -18.14 -31.01
CA GLY A 617 4.73 -17.42 -30.47
C GLY A 617 5.02 -15.94 -30.18
N ILE A 618 6.22 -15.63 -29.68
CA ILE A 618 6.63 -14.23 -29.45
C ILE A 618 6.88 -13.48 -30.78
N GLU A 619 7.36 -14.16 -31.83
CA GLU A 619 7.48 -13.58 -33.17
C GLU A 619 6.10 -13.28 -33.79
N ASP A 620 5.13 -14.17 -33.62
CA ASP A 620 3.72 -13.92 -33.98
C ASP A 620 3.13 -12.76 -33.15
N ALA A 621 3.45 -12.65 -31.86
CA ALA A 621 3.04 -11.52 -31.02
C ALA A 621 3.63 -10.19 -31.51
N ILE A 622 4.93 -10.17 -31.86
CA ILE A 622 5.63 -9.00 -32.42
C ILE A 622 4.97 -8.55 -33.72
N THR A 623 4.66 -9.47 -34.64
CA THR A 623 4.02 -9.11 -35.90
C THR A 623 2.58 -8.63 -35.69
N ALA A 624 1.83 -9.21 -34.74
CA ALA A 624 0.49 -8.75 -34.39
C ALA A 624 0.47 -7.33 -33.77
N VAL A 625 1.44 -7.00 -32.89
CA VAL A 625 1.62 -5.64 -32.37
C VAL A 625 1.99 -4.67 -33.50
N GLY A 626 2.86 -5.08 -34.43
CA GLY A 626 3.18 -4.30 -35.63
C GLY A 626 1.94 -4.02 -36.50
N SER A 627 1.08 -5.01 -36.72
CA SER A 627 -0.21 -4.85 -37.40
C SER A 627 -1.14 -3.87 -36.66
N PHE A 628 -1.16 -3.91 -35.33
CA PHE A 628 -1.95 -2.99 -34.50
C PHE A 628 -1.46 -1.55 -34.61
N ILE A 629 -0.14 -1.31 -34.56
CA ILE A 629 0.48 0.01 -34.76
C ILE A 629 0.14 0.57 -36.15
N LEU A 630 0.22 -0.26 -37.20
CA LEU A 630 -0.18 0.14 -38.56
C LEU A 630 -1.66 0.54 -38.62
N LYS A 631 -2.55 -0.23 -37.98
CA LYS A 631 -4.00 0.07 -37.93
C LYS A 631 -4.31 1.32 -37.10
N ALA A 632 -3.55 1.60 -36.05
CA ALA A 632 -3.64 2.86 -35.28
C ALA A 632 -3.17 4.07 -36.11
N ASN A 633 -2.12 3.92 -36.93
CA ASN A 633 -1.67 4.97 -37.84
C ASN A 633 -2.65 5.20 -39.02
N GLU A 634 -3.28 4.15 -39.52
CA GLU A 634 -4.39 4.24 -40.49
C GLU A 634 -5.57 5.02 -39.91
N LEU A 635 -5.98 4.70 -38.67
CA LEU A 635 -7.00 5.47 -37.94
C LEU A 635 -6.61 6.95 -37.79
N LEU A 636 -5.35 7.24 -37.47
CA LEU A 636 -4.85 8.62 -37.37
C LEU A 636 -5.00 9.40 -38.69
N GLN A 637 -4.71 8.77 -39.84
CA GLN A 637 -4.89 9.37 -41.15
C GLN A 637 -6.38 9.62 -41.47
N VAL A 638 -7.27 8.70 -41.09
CA VAL A 638 -8.72 8.86 -41.25
C VAL A 638 -9.26 9.98 -40.36
N ILE A 639 -8.77 10.11 -39.12
CA ILE A 639 -9.08 11.23 -38.22
C ILE A 639 -8.63 12.56 -38.85
N ASP A 640 -7.39 12.66 -39.32
CA ASP A 640 -6.84 13.88 -39.93
C ASP A 640 -7.59 14.30 -41.20
N SER A 641 -7.99 13.33 -42.04
CA SER A 641 -8.80 13.57 -43.23
C SER A 641 -10.19 14.07 -42.84
N SER A 642 -10.87 13.37 -41.92
CA SER A 642 -12.20 13.75 -41.46
C SER A 642 -12.21 15.13 -40.78
N MET A 643 -11.24 15.43 -39.91
CA MET A 643 -11.11 16.72 -39.23
C MET A 643 -10.93 17.89 -40.22
N LYS A 644 -10.15 17.70 -41.30
CA LYS A 644 -10.00 18.71 -42.36
C LYS A 644 -11.31 18.94 -43.10
N ASN A 645 -12.01 17.87 -43.48
CA ASN A 645 -13.29 17.92 -44.20
C ASN A 645 -14.37 18.59 -43.33
N PHE A 646 -14.50 18.20 -42.06
CA PHE A 646 -15.40 18.84 -41.09
C PHE A 646 -15.11 20.33 -40.90
N LYS A 647 -13.83 20.72 -40.76
CA LYS A 647 -13.44 22.12 -40.58
C LYS A 647 -13.76 22.98 -41.81
N ALA A 648 -13.61 22.43 -43.01
CA ALA A 648 -14.05 23.07 -44.24
C ALA A 648 -15.58 23.25 -44.28
N PHE A 649 -16.34 22.19 -43.99
CA PHE A 649 -17.80 22.19 -43.96
C PHE A 649 -18.39 23.16 -42.93
N PHE A 650 -17.95 23.12 -41.67
CA PHE A 650 -18.47 24.03 -40.64
C PHE A 650 -18.17 25.50 -40.93
N ARG A 651 -16.99 25.81 -41.48
CA ARG A 651 -16.64 27.17 -41.90
C ARG A 651 -17.51 27.64 -43.07
N TRP A 652 -17.77 26.77 -44.05
CA TRP A 652 -18.71 27.04 -45.14
C TRP A 652 -20.13 27.31 -44.62
N LEU A 653 -20.68 26.37 -43.84
CA LEU A 653 -22.06 26.43 -43.36
C LEU A 653 -22.28 27.64 -42.46
N TYR A 654 -21.29 28.03 -41.66
CA TYR A 654 -21.32 29.26 -40.86
C TYR A 654 -21.44 30.52 -41.72
N VAL A 655 -20.67 30.63 -42.81
CA VAL A 655 -20.74 31.76 -43.75
C VAL A 655 -22.06 31.74 -44.53
N ALA A 656 -22.55 30.56 -44.93
CA ALA A 656 -23.85 30.41 -45.58
C ALA A 656 -25.00 30.89 -44.67
N MET A 657 -25.01 30.49 -43.41
CA MET A 657 -26.03 30.91 -42.44
C MET A 657 -26.03 32.43 -42.20
N LEU A 658 -24.85 33.06 -42.04
CA LEU A 658 -24.77 34.52 -41.89
C LEU A 658 -25.31 35.29 -43.12
N ARG A 659 -25.08 34.78 -44.34
CA ARG A 659 -25.64 35.38 -45.56
C ARG A 659 -27.17 35.25 -45.63
N MET A 660 -27.73 34.22 -44.99
CA MET A 660 -29.18 33.98 -44.95
C MET A 660 -29.91 34.77 -43.85
N THR A 661 -29.20 35.32 -42.86
CA THR A 661 -29.76 36.19 -41.81
C THR A 661 -29.60 37.69 -42.11
N GLU A 662 -29.02 38.04 -43.27
CA GLU A 662 -28.61 39.41 -43.63
C GLU A 662 -27.62 40.07 -42.64
N ASP A 663 -27.00 39.27 -41.76
CA ASP A 663 -25.99 39.74 -40.80
C ASP A 663 -24.69 40.18 -41.50
N HIS A 664 -23.99 41.13 -40.88
CA HIS A 664 -22.76 41.70 -41.45
C HIS A 664 -21.61 40.67 -41.49
N VAL A 665 -21.40 40.03 -42.64
CA VAL A 665 -20.28 39.09 -42.85
C VAL A 665 -18.95 39.86 -42.82
N LEU A 666 -18.06 39.51 -41.88
CA LEU A 666 -16.72 40.10 -41.79
C LEU A 666 -15.92 39.84 -43.09
N PRO A 667 -15.27 40.86 -43.70
CA PRO A 667 -14.54 40.72 -44.96
C PRO A 667 -13.44 39.65 -44.94
N GLU A 668 -12.88 39.36 -43.76
CA GLU A 668 -11.85 38.33 -43.56
C GLU A 668 -12.38 36.91 -43.79
N LEU A 669 -13.62 36.61 -43.42
CA LEU A 669 -14.22 35.29 -43.61
C LEU A 669 -14.41 34.93 -45.10
N ASN A 670 -14.72 35.92 -45.93
CA ASN A 670 -14.87 35.71 -47.38
C ASN A 670 -13.53 35.51 -48.10
N LYS A 671 -12.41 36.00 -47.57
CA LYS A 671 -11.06 35.79 -48.15
C LYS A 671 -10.48 34.40 -47.86
N VAL A 672 -11.07 33.67 -46.92
CA VAL A 672 -10.51 32.42 -46.35
C VAL A 672 -11.09 31.15 -46.98
N MET A 673 -12.10 31.26 -47.85
CA MET A 673 -12.65 30.13 -48.61
C MET A 673 -12.05 30.08 -50.02
N THR A 674 -11.11 29.16 -50.24
CA THR A 674 -10.50 28.90 -51.55
C THR A 674 -11.32 27.91 -52.37
N GLN A 675 -11.05 27.80 -53.68
CA GLN A 675 -11.64 26.76 -54.53
C GLN A 675 -11.36 25.34 -54.02
N LYS A 676 -10.20 25.14 -53.36
CA LYS A 676 -9.85 23.87 -52.73
C LYS A 676 -10.73 23.56 -51.51
N ASP A 677 -11.07 24.58 -50.73
CA ASP A 677 -12.01 24.43 -49.60
C ASP A 677 -13.42 24.08 -50.08
N ILE A 678 -13.90 24.68 -51.18
CA ILE A 678 -15.18 24.31 -51.80
C ILE A 678 -15.15 22.86 -52.31
N THR A 679 -14.01 22.42 -52.85
CA THR A 679 -13.82 21.01 -53.27
C THR A 679 -13.89 20.07 -52.06
N PHE A 680 -13.22 20.39 -50.94
CA PHE A 680 -13.34 19.61 -49.70
C PHE A 680 -14.77 19.57 -49.13
N VAL A 681 -15.58 20.63 -49.31
CA VAL A 681 -17.00 20.60 -48.91
C VAL A 681 -17.82 19.69 -49.82
N ALA A 682 -17.57 19.72 -51.13
CA ALA A 682 -18.25 18.81 -52.08
C ALA A 682 -17.85 17.34 -51.84
N GLU A 683 -16.57 17.07 -51.58
CA GLU A 683 -16.07 15.76 -51.13
C GLU A 683 -16.74 15.35 -49.82
N PHE A 684 -16.74 16.19 -48.78
CA PHE A 684 -17.41 15.90 -47.51
C PHE A 684 -18.88 15.53 -47.67
N LEU A 685 -19.64 16.29 -48.47
CA LEU A 685 -21.05 15.98 -48.75
C LEU A 685 -21.21 14.64 -49.47
N THR A 686 -20.33 14.35 -50.44
CA THR A 686 -20.36 13.11 -51.23
C THR A 686 -19.85 11.89 -50.46
N GLU A 687 -18.96 12.07 -49.48
CA GLU A 687 -18.40 10.98 -48.68
C GLU A 687 -19.24 10.62 -47.45
N HIS A 688 -19.91 11.60 -46.83
CA HIS A 688 -20.62 11.41 -45.56
C HIS A 688 -22.15 11.39 -45.66
N PHE A 689 -22.75 12.02 -46.68
CA PHE A 689 -24.21 12.10 -46.85
C PHE A 689 -24.77 11.24 -47.99
N ASN A 690 -23.92 10.47 -48.68
CA ASN A 690 -24.35 9.56 -49.74
C ASN A 690 -25.29 8.48 -49.19
N GLU A 691 -26.37 8.22 -49.92
CA GLU A 691 -27.39 7.25 -49.52
C GLU A 691 -26.82 5.83 -49.60
N ALA A 692 -26.75 5.16 -48.46
CA ALA A 692 -26.34 3.77 -48.34
C ALA A 692 -27.55 2.92 -47.93
N PRO A 693 -28.41 2.48 -48.88
CA PRO A 693 -29.63 1.73 -48.57
C PRO A 693 -29.38 0.41 -47.79
N ASP A 694 -28.18 -0.15 -47.84
CA ASP A 694 -27.80 -1.33 -47.05
C ASP A 694 -27.64 -1.04 -45.54
N LEU A 695 -27.36 0.22 -45.13
CA LEU A 695 -27.32 0.62 -43.72
C LEU A 695 -28.72 0.74 -43.11
N TYR A 696 -29.71 1.12 -43.92
CA TYR A 696 -31.12 1.23 -43.51
C TYR A 696 -31.65 -0.10 -42.94
N ASN A 697 -31.43 -1.20 -43.66
CA ASN A 697 -31.91 -2.53 -43.31
C ASN A 697 -31.22 -3.16 -42.09
N ARG A 698 -30.11 -2.59 -41.58
CA ARG A 698 -29.36 -3.15 -40.44
C ARG A 698 -29.40 -2.31 -39.17
N LYS A 699 -29.32 -0.97 -39.25
CA LYS A 699 -29.11 -0.12 -38.05
C LYS A 699 -29.96 1.15 -37.98
N GLY A 700 -30.90 1.37 -38.91
CA GLY A 700 -31.84 2.51 -38.85
C GLY A 700 -31.22 3.90 -38.94
N LYS A 701 -29.97 4.02 -39.39
CA LYS A 701 -29.24 5.27 -39.61
C LYS A 701 -29.23 5.65 -41.08
N TYR A 702 -29.36 6.95 -41.36
CA TYR A 702 -29.48 7.48 -42.73
C TYR A 702 -28.15 7.94 -43.37
N PHE A 703 -27.05 8.06 -42.62
CA PHE A 703 -25.80 8.66 -43.11
C PHE A 703 -24.55 7.89 -42.69
N ASN A 704 -23.55 7.85 -43.57
CA ASN A 704 -22.21 7.35 -43.26
C ASN A 704 -21.25 8.48 -42.85
N VAL A 705 -21.61 9.20 -41.78
CA VAL A 705 -20.69 10.14 -41.11
C VAL A 705 -19.54 9.38 -40.39
N GLU A 706 -19.55 8.05 -40.45
CA GLU A 706 -18.97 7.15 -39.46
C GLU A 706 -17.58 6.57 -39.81
N ARG A 707 -16.83 7.16 -40.75
CA ARG A 707 -15.51 6.61 -41.19
C ARG A 707 -14.50 6.40 -40.05
N VAL A 708 -14.58 7.17 -38.97
CA VAL A 708 -13.80 6.96 -37.74
C VAL A 708 -14.47 5.93 -36.81
N GLY A 709 -15.80 5.96 -36.74
CA GLY A 709 -16.60 5.04 -35.91
C GLY A 709 -16.46 3.57 -36.29
N GLN A 710 -16.32 3.23 -37.57
CA GLN A 710 -16.09 1.85 -38.02
C GLN A 710 -14.80 1.21 -37.47
N TYR A 711 -13.83 2.01 -36.98
CA TYR A 711 -12.65 1.48 -36.28
C TYR A 711 -12.92 1.27 -34.78
N LEU A 712 -13.73 2.15 -34.18
CA LEU A 712 -13.96 2.25 -32.74
C LEU A 712 -15.20 1.48 -32.24
N LYS A 713 -16.14 1.12 -33.10
CA LYS A 713 -17.26 0.21 -32.75
C LYS A 713 -16.74 -1.22 -32.59
N ASP A 714 -17.09 -1.88 -31.48
CA ASP A 714 -16.79 -3.31 -31.22
C ASP A 714 -17.95 -4.24 -31.64
N GLU A 715 -18.80 -3.80 -32.58
CA GLU A 715 -19.95 -4.57 -33.08
C GLU A 715 -19.62 -5.44 -34.29
N ASP A 716 -18.85 -4.90 -35.24
CA ASP A 716 -18.53 -5.53 -36.53
C ASP A 716 -17.00 -5.65 -36.68
N ASP A 717 -16.52 -6.84 -37.05
CA ASP A 717 -15.09 -7.07 -37.31
C ASP A 717 -14.61 -6.43 -38.63
N ASP A 718 -15.52 -6.16 -39.57
CA ASP A 718 -15.23 -5.61 -40.90
C ASP A 718 -15.65 -4.14 -41.02
N LEU A 719 -14.82 -3.35 -41.70
CA LEU A 719 -15.06 -1.94 -42.02
C LEU A 719 -16.12 -1.82 -43.12
N VAL A 720 -17.10 -0.93 -42.90
CA VAL A 720 -18.17 -0.62 -43.87
C VAL A 720 -17.61 0.13 -45.08
N SER A 721 -16.66 1.04 -44.86
CA SER A 721 -16.00 1.85 -45.88
C SER A 721 -14.48 1.88 -45.63
N PRO A 722 -13.75 0.82 -46.00
CA PRO A 722 -12.30 0.77 -45.85
C PRO A 722 -11.60 1.88 -46.66
N PRO A 723 -10.42 2.36 -46.23
CA PRO A 723 -9.66 3.35 -46.98
C PRO A 723 -9.21 2.78 -48.32
N ASN A 724 -9.15 3.61 -49.36
CA ASN A 724 -8.71 3.12 -50.67
C ASN A 724 -7.19 2.83 -50.65
N THR A 725 -6.84 1.57 -50.85
CA THR A 725 -5.44 1.10 -50.94
C THR A 725 -4.90 1.11 -52.37
N GLU A 726 -5.76 1.28 -53.38
CA GLU A 726 -5.37 1.28 -54.79
C GLU A 726 -4.53 2.53 -55.12
N GLY A 727 -3.39 2.33 -55.79
CA GLY A 727 -2.42 3.39 -56.09
C GLY A 727 -1.35 3.60 -55.01
N ASN A 728 -1.38 2.83 -53.91
CA ASN A 728 -0.26 2.79 -52.98
C ASN A 728 0.85 1.88 -53.54
N GLN A 729 1.92 2.50 -54.07
CA GLN A 729 3.06 1.83 -54.70
C GLN A 729 3.69 0.72 -53.83
N TRP A 730 3.71 0.86 -52.50
CA TRP A 730 4.23 -0.17 -51.61
C TRP A 730 3.29 -1.38 -51.54
N TYR A 731 1.98 -1.15 -51.46
CA TYR A 731 0.99 -2.21 -51.45
C TYR A 731 0.95 -2.95 -52.79
N ASP A 732 1.00 -2.23 -53.91
CA ASP A 732 1.06 -2.82 -55.26
C ASP A 732 2.32 -3.68 -55.43
N PHE A 733 3.47 -3.23 -54.94
CA PHE A 733 4.71 -4.00 -54.96
C PHE A 733 4.64 -5.24 -54.06
N LEU A 734 4.12 -5.10 -52.84
CA LEU A 734 3.91 -6.20 -51.90
C LEU A 734 2.94 -7.24 -52.46
N GLN A 735 1.88 -6.83 -53.17
CA GLN A 735 0.91 -7.75 -53.76
C GLN A 735 1.43 -8.52 -54.98
N ASN A 736 2.46 -8.02 -55.66
CA ASN A 736 3.07 -8.69 -56.82
C ASN A 736 4.32 -9.53 -56.47
N SER A 737 4.89 -9.38 -55.27
CA SER A 737 6.04 -10.16 -54.79
C SER A 737 5.60 -11.43 -54.05
N SER A 738 6.27 -12.56 -54.30
CA SER A 738 6.07 -13.80 -53.51
C SER A 738 6.81 -13.72 -52.17
N TYR A 739 8.12 -13.53 -52.21
CA TYR A 739 9.00 -13.57 -51.03
C TYR A 739 8.68 -12.51 -49.97
N LEU A 740 8.13 -11.35 -50.36
CA LEU A 740 7.77 -10.32 -49.38
C LEU A 740 6.49 -10.67 -48.62
N LYS A 741 5.52 -11.37 -49.22
CA LYS A 741 4.31 -11.82 -48.52
C LYS A 741 4.60 -12.88 -47.47
N GLU A 742 5.59 -13.72 -47.74
CA GLU A 742 6.03 -14.82 -46.86
C GLU A 742 7.14 -14.41 -45.90
N SER A 743 7.58 -13.14 -45.93
CA SER A 743 8.66 -12.64 -45.07
C SER A 743 8.20 -12.51 -43.62
N PRO A 744 8.87 -13.17 -42.64
CA PRO A 744 8.51 -13.06 -41.22
C PRO A 744 8.84 -11.69 -40.61
N LEU A 745 9.51 -10.81 -41.37
CA LEU A 745 9.89 -9.46 -40.94
C LEU A 745 8.84 -8.40 -41.25
N LEU A 746 7.81 -8.70 -42.06
CA LEU A 746 6.75 -7.76 -42.41
C LEU A 746 5.48 -8.05 -41.60
N PHE A 747 4.80 -6.97 -41.21
CA PHE A 747 3.56 -7.07 -40.44
C PHE A 747 2.38 -7.38 -41.36
N PRO A 748 1.53 -8.38 -41.03
CA PRO A 748 0.31 -8.65 -41.77
C PRO A 748 -0.60 -7.42 -41.84
N TYR A 749 -1.06 -7.04 -43.03
CA TYR A 749 -1.95 -5.91 -43.21
C TYR A 749 -3.41 -6.35 -43.31
N TYR A 750 -4.29 -5.74 -42.50
CA TYR A 750 -5.72 -6.08 -42.44
C TYR A 750 -6.58 -4.90 -42.96
N PRO A 751 -6.66 -4.67 -44.28
CA PRO A 751 -7.27 -3.47 -44.86
C PRO A 751 -8.74 -3.30 -44.49
N ARG A 752 -9.50 -4.40 -44.45
CA ARG A 752 -10.95 -4.39 -44.24
C ARG A 752 -11.38 -4.64 -42.79
N LYS A 753 -10.45 -4.75 -41.83
CA LYS A 753 -10.79 -5.06 -40.43
C LYS A 753 -10.75 -3.85 -39.50
N SER A 754 -11.62 -3.85 -38.49
CA SER A 754 -11.70 -2.84 -37.43
C SER A 754 -10.47 -2.86 -36.51
N LEU A 755 -10.28 -1.79 -35.74
CA LEU A 755 -9.17 -1.72 -34.76
C LEU A 755 -9.39 -2.75 -33.64
N HIS A 756 -10.64 -2.96 -33.22
CA HIS A 756 -11.02 -3.94 -32.22
C HIS A 756 -10.70 -5.39 -32.63
N PHE A 757 -10.94 -5.77 -33.88
CA PHE A 757 -10.53 -7.09 -34.39
C PHE A 757 -9.01 -7.32 -34.25
N VAL A 758 -8.20 -6.34 -34.67
CA VAL A 758 -6.73 -6.44 -34.60
C VAL A 758 -6.26 -6.45 -33.13
N LYS A 759 -6.88 -5.64 -32.26
CA LYS A 759 -6.63 -5.62 -30.81
C LYS A 759 -6.91 -6.98 -30.18
N ARG A 760 -8.11 -7.54 -30.37
CA ARG A 760 -8.52 -8.87 -29.87
C ARG A 760 -7.58 -9.97 -30.37
N ARG A 761 -7.14 -9.90 -31.63
CA ARG A 761 -6.15 -10.86 -32.18
C ARG A 761 -4.78 -10.73 -31.51
N MET A 762 -4.28 -9.51 -31.32
CA MET A 762 -3.01 -9.21 -30.65
C MET A 762 -3.00 -9.71 -29.20
N GLU A 763 -4.05 -9.40 -28.43
CA GLU A 763 -4.24 -9.88 -27.04
C GLU A 763 -4.19 -11.40 -26.97
N ASN A 764 -5.01 -12.10 -27.77
CA ASN A 764 -5.07 -13.57 -27.74
C ASN A 764 -3.71 -14.25 -28.01
N ILE A 765 -2.88 -13.70 -28.91
CA ILE A 765 -1.55 -14.25 -29.22
C ILE A 765 -0.58 -13.99 -28.05
N ILE A 766 -0.63 -12.80 -27.45
CA ILE A 766 0.20 -12.46 -26.28
C ILE A 766 -0.23 -13.30 -25.06
N ASP A 767 -1.52 -13.48 -24.83
CA ASP A 767 -2.07 -14.29 -23.73
C ASP A 767 -1.67 -15.76 -23.84
N GLN A 768 -1.61 -16.33 -25.05
CA GLN A 768 -1.06 -17.68 -25.27
C GLN A 768 0.42 -17.76 -24.88
N CYS A 769 1.22 -16.73 -25.19
CA CYS A 769 2.62 -16.65 -24.78
C CYS A 769 2.79 -16.46 -23.26
N LEU A 770 1.86 -15.73 -22.63
CA LEU A 770 1.81 -15.47 -21.19
C LEU A 770 1.40 -16.72 -20.39
N GLN A 771 0.47 -17.54 -20.90
CA GLN A 771 -0.05 -18.71 -20.19
C GLN A 771 0.90 -19.93 -20.25
N LYS A 772 1.61 -20.12 -21.38
CA LYS A 772 2.45 -21.30 -21.60
C LYS A 772 3.53 -21.55 -20.52
N PRO A 773 4.25 -20.52 -20.01
CA PRO A 773 5.18 -20.70 -18.88
C PRO A 773 4.50 -21.18 -17.59
N ALA A 774 3.29 -20.71 -17.29
CA ALA A 774 2.58 -21.07 -16.06
C ALA A 774 2.27 -22.58 -16.01
N ASP A 775 1.87 -23.16 -17.13
CA ASP A 775 1.59 -24.59 -17.24
C ASP A 775 2.87 -25.43 -17.26
N VAL A 776 3.93 -24.97 -17.94
CA VAL A 776 5.22 -25.70 -18.00
C VAL A 776 5.90 -25.71 -16.64
N ILE A 777 6.01 -24.56 -15.98
CA ILE A 777 6.58 -24.44 -14.64
C ILE A 777 5.69 -25.18 -13.62
N GLY A 778 4.36 -25.07 -13.74
CA GLY A 778 3.41 -25.81 -12.91
C GLY A 778 3.58 -27.33 -12.99
N LYS A 779 3.76 -27.89 -14.19
CA LYS A 779 4.02 -29.33 -14.42
C LYS A 779 5.39 -29.79 -13.92
N SER A 780 6.35 -28.88 -13.76
CA SER A 780 7.66 -29.20 -13.17
C SER A 780 7.62 -29.40 -11.66
N MET A 781 6.56 -28.95 -10.98
CA MET A 781 6.42 -29.05 -9.52
C MET A 781 5.76 -30.36 -9.12
N ASN A 782 6.57 -31.42 -9.00
CA ASN A 782 6.14 -32.70 -8.45
C ASN A 782 5.85 -32.60 -6.94
N GLN A 783 4.79 -33.27 -6.51
CA GLN A 783 4.56 -33.55 -5.09
C GLN A 783 5.62 -34.56 -4.63
N ALA A 784 6.61 -34.10 -3.87
CA ALA A 784 7.66 -34.96 -3.36
C ALA A 784 7.21 -35.73 -2.11
N ILE A 785 6.50 -35.06 -1.19
CA ILE A 785 6.20 -35.60 0.15
C ILE A 785 4.76 -35.26 0.57
N CYS A 786 4.10 -36.24 1.19
CA CYS A 786 2.79 -36.15 1.83
C CYS A 786 2.90 -36.72 3.26
N ILE A 787 2.36 -36.00 4.25
CA ILE A 787 2.30 -36.39 5.66
C ILE A 787 0.87 -36.13 6.15
N PRO A 788 0.01 -37.15 6.31
CA PRO A 788 -1.33 -36.97 6.85
C PRO A 788 -1.23 -36.66 8.35
N LEU A 789 -1.86 -35.57 8.82
CA LEU A 789 -1.68 -35.07 10.18
C LEU A 789 -2.69 -35.67 11.14
N TYR A 790 -3.99 -35.44 10.89
CA TYR A 790 -5.09 -35.90 11.73
C TYR A 790 -6.40 -35.98 10.95
N ARG A 791 -7.36 -36.78 11.42
CA ARG A 791 -8.74 -36.81 10.92
C ARG A 791 -9.72 -36.75 12.09
N ASP A 792 -10.49 -35.66 12.18
CA ASP A 792 -11.48 -35.47 13.24
C ASP A 792 -12.64 -34.56 12.80
N THR A 793 -13.53 -34.24 13.75
CA THR A 793 -14.76 -33.47 13.53
C THR A 793 -14.62 -32.00 13.93
N ARG A 794 -13.42 -31.48 14.23
CA ARG A 794 -13.25 -30.09 14.72
C ARG A 794 -13.63 -29.02 13.70
N SER A 795 -13.74 -29.42 12.43
CA SER A 795 -14.18 -28.61 11.29
C SER A 795 -15.70 -28.51 11.16
N GLU A 796 -16.45 -29.43 11.76
CA GLU A 796 -17.92 -29.51 11.70
C GLU A 796 -18.61 -28.64 12.79
N ASP A 797 -17.83 -28.07 13.72
CA ASP A 797 -18.34 -27.12 14.70
C ASP A 797 -18.97 -25.90 14.00
N THR A 798 -20.22 -25.56 14.35
CA THR A 798 -20.99 -24.47 13.71
C THR A 798 -20.41 -23.05 13.92
N ALA A 799 -19.31 -22.92 14.66
CA ALA A 799 -18.62 -21.65 14.86
C ALA A 799 -17.75 -21.31 13.64
N ARG A 800 -17.81 -20.08 13.15
CA ARG A 800 -16.98 -19.61 12.03
C ARG A 800 -15.49 -19.81 12.32
N ARG A 801 -14.88 -20.74 11.58
CA ARG A 801 -13.44 -21.01 11.60
C ARG A 801 -12.68 -19.96 10.82
N LEU A 802 -11.74 -19.27 11.46
CA LEU A 802 -10.73 -18.48 10.76
C LEU A 802 -9.66 -19.42 10.18
N PHE A 803 -9.33 -19.28 8.90
CA PHE A 803 -8.22 -20.01 8.25
C PHE A 803 -6.85 -19.47 8.66
N LYS A 804 -6.59 -19.39 9.96
CA LYS A 804 -5.29 -19.04 10.56
C LYS A 804 -4.54 -20.27 11.10
N PHE A 805 -5.23 -21.38 11.34
CA PHE A 805 -4.68 -22.57 11.96
C PHE A 805 -5.17 -23.88 11.27
N PRO A 806 -4.30 -24.87 10.98
CA PRO A 806 -2.84 -24.91 11.21
C PRO A 806 -2.05 -23.80 10.50
N PHE A 807 -0.87 -23.46 11.03
CA PHE A 807 -0.07 -22.32 10.57
C PHE A 807 1.30 -22.76 10.03
N LEU A 808 1.65 -22.31 8.82
CA LEU A 808 2.97 -22.52 8.20
C LEU A 808 3.88 -21.29 8.33
N TRP A 809 5.18 -21.52 8.52
CA TRP A 809 6.23 -20.50 8.55
C TRP A 809 7.49 -20.97 7.82
N ASN A 810 8.10 -20.10 7.02
CA ASN A 810 9.44 -20.31 6.48
C ASN A 810 10.44 -19.49 7.30
N ASN A 811 11.25 -20.18 8.10
CA ASN A 811 12.36 -19.58 8.80
C ASN A 811 13.51 -19.37 7.79
N LYS A 812 13.77 -18.11 7.46
CA LYS A 812 14.65 -17.70 6.36
C LYS A 812 16.13 -17.79 6.72
N THR A 813 16.45 -17.81 8.02
CA THR A 813 17.82 -17.85 8.52
C THR A 813 18.36 -19.27 8.58
N SER A 814 17.52 -20.26 8.91
CA SER A 814 17.85 -21.68 8.99
C SER A 814 17.42 -22.52 7.78
N ASN A 815 16.70 -21.94 6.81
CA ASN A 815 16.12 -22.64 5.65
C ASN A 815 15.25 -23.84 6.06
N LEU A 816 14.34 -23.60 6.99
CA LEU A 816 13.38 -24.59 7.49
C LEU A 816 11.94 -24.14 7.25
N HIS A 817 11.09 -25.07 6.81
CA HIS A 817 9.65 -24.99 6.92
C HIS A 817 9.22 -25.48 8.31
N TYR A 818 8.44 -24.67 9.02
CA TYR A 818 7.79 -25.01 10.27
C TYR A 818 6.28 -25.04 10.09
N LEU A 819 5.63 -26.00 10.74
CA LEU A 819 4.18 -26.16 10.80
C LEU A 819 3.76 -26.26 12.27
N LEU A 820 2.86 -25.37 12.69
CA LEU A 820 2.16 -25.42 13.96
C LEU A 820 0.78 -26.03 13.74
N PHE A 821 0.48 -27.10 14.48
CA PHE A 821 -0.82 -27.76 14.45
C PHE A 821 -1.17 -28.34 15.83
N THR A 822 -2.41 -28.77 16.03
CA THR A 822 -2.83 -29.47 17.25
C THR A 822 -3.42 -30.83 16.91
N ILE A 823 -3.09 -31.83 17.71
CA ILE A 823 -3.74 -33.15 17.71
C ILE A 823 -4.68 -33.23 18.92
N LEU A 824 -5.79 -33.93 18.78
CA LEU A 824 -6.73 -34.17 19.87
C LEU A 824 -6.33 -35.48 20.59
N GLU A 825 -5.90 -35.36 21.85
CA GLU A 825 -5.52 -36.49 22.71
C GLU A 825 -6.22 -36.29 24.06
N ASP A 826 -6.92 -37.30 24.59
CA ASP A 826 -7.68 -37.22 25.85
C ASP A 826 -8.65 -36.01 25.95
N SER A 827 -9.32 -35.68 24.83
CA SER A 827 -10.19 -34.49 24.69
C SER A 827 -9.47 -33.13 24.87
N LEU A 828 -8.14 -33.09 24.77
CA LEU A 828 -7.29 -31.91 24.85
C LEU A 828 -6.56 -31.67 23.53
N TYR A 829 -6.50 -30.42 23.08
CA TYR A 829 -5.70 -30.06 21.91
C TYR A 829 -4.23 -29.86 22.31
N LYS A 830 -3.42 -30.87 21.99
CA LYS A 830 -1.97 -30.90 22.25
C LYS A 830 -1.23 -30.26 21.08
N MET A 831 -0.43 -29.23 21.38
CA MET A 831 0.34 -28.49 20.37
C MET A 831 1.49 -29.34 19.85
N CYS A 832 1.61 -29.43 18.52
CA CYS A 832 2.69 -30.10 17.82
C CYS A 832 3.40 -29.14 16.86
N ILE A 833 4.71 -29.28 16.76
CA ILE A 833 5.57 -28.55 15.84
C ILE A 833 6.24 -29.58 14.92
N LEU A 834 5.92 -29.52 13.63
CA LEU A 834 6.63 -30.24 12.58
C LEU A 834 7.61 -29.26 11.93
N ARG A 835 8.87 -29.65 11.76
CA ARG A 835 9.87 -28.89 11.01
C ARG A 835 10.56 -29.75 9.96
N ARG A 836 10.76 -29.21 8.76
CA ARG A 836 11.41 -29.89 7.63
C ARG A 836 12.30 -28.90 6.88
N HIS A 837 13.36 -29.38 6.26
CA HIS A 837 14.29 -28.53 5.51
C HIS A 837 13.67 -28.09 4.17
N THR A 838 14.03 -26.90 3.67
CA THR A 838 13.52 -26.39 2.36
C THR A 838 14.04 -27.22 1.20
N ASP A 839 15.31 -27.63 1.27
CA ASP A 839 15.87 -28.66 0.39
C ASP A 839 15.37 -30.04 0.81
N ILE A 840 14.65 -30.70 -0.10
CA ILE A 840 13.97 -31.99 0.13
C ILE A 840 14.98 -33.14 0.30
N SER A 841 16.20 -33.00 -0.22
CA SER A 841 17.27 -33.99 -0.06
C SER A 841 17.86 -34.04 1.35
N GLN A 842 17.59 -33.04 2.20
CA GLN A 842 18.16 -32.92 3.53
C GLN A 842 17.15 -33.26 4.64
N SER A 843 17.59 -34.12 5.57
CA SER A 843 16.86 -34.40 6.81
C SER A 843 17.20 -33.39 7.91
N VAL A 844 16.23 -33.04 8.75
CA VAL A 844 16.44 -32.22 9.95
C VAL A 844 16.20 -33.05 11.22
N SER A 845 17.01 -32.84 12.26
CA SER A 845 16.80 -33.45 13.57
C SER A 845 15.54 -32.90 14.25
N ASN A 846 14.93 -33.69 15.14
CA ASN A 846 13.70 -33.31 15.87
C ASN A 846 12.61 -32.80 14.91
N GLY A 847 12.38 -33.53 13.81
CA GLY A 847 11.44 -33.12 12.76
C GLY A 847 9.99 -33.03 13.22
N LEU A 848 9.61 -33.72 14.30
CA LEU A 848 8.31 -33.60 14.97
C LEU A 848 8.50 -33.60 16.48
N ILE A 849 7.87 -32.64 17.18
CA ILE A 849 7.87 -32.54 18.64
C ILE A 849 6.52 -32.01 19.15
N ALA A 850 6.00 -32.60 20.23
CA ALA A 850 4.80 -32.13 20.92
C ALA A 850 5.16 -31.34 22.18
N ILE A 851 4.31 -30.39 22.55
CA ILE A 851 4.52 -29.47 23.66
C ILE A 851 3.49 -29.71 24.77
N LYS A 852 3.97 -29.88 26.00
CA LYS A 852 3.16 -29.89 27.22
C LYS A 852 3.50 -28.67 28.09
N PHE A 853 2.50 -27.86 28.40
CA PHE A 853 2.65 -26.72 29.29
C PHE A 853 2.50 -27.20 30.74
N GLY A 854 3.58 -27.15 31.51
CA GLY A 854 3.67 -27.76 32.85
C GLY A 854 3.30 -26.81 33.99
N SER A 855 3.87 -25.60 34.00
CA SER A 855 3.51 -24.57 34.99
C SER A 855 3.82 -23.15 34.51
N PHE A 856 3.09 -22.19 35.07
CA PHE A 856 3.25 -20.75 34.84
C PHE A 856 3.51 -20.04 36.17
N THR A 857 4.53 -19.21 36.22
CA THR A 857 4.94 -18.41 37.40
C THR A 857 5.72 -17.17 36.93
N TYR A 858 5.99 -16.23 37.83
CA TYR A 858 6.95 -15.14 37.58
C TYR A 858 8.02 -15.17 38.65
N ALA A 859 9.25 -14.77 38.32
CA ALA A 859 10.33 -14.66 39.31
C ALA A 859 10.06 -13.65 40.46
N THR A 860 8.96 -12.90 40.39
CA THR A 860 8.47 -11.92 41.37
C THR A 860 7.32 -12.42 42.25
N THR A 861 6.65 -13.51 41.90
CA THR A 861 5.60 -14.14 42.73
C THR A 861 6.02 -15.55 43.12
N GLU A 862 5.78 -15.96 44.36
CA GLU A 862 6.00 -17.35 44.79
C GLU A 862 4.86 -18.28 44.32
N LYS A 863 3.78 -17.73 43.76
CA LYS A 863 2.65 -18.51 43.23
C LYS A 863 3.05 -19.20 41.92
N VAL A 864 2.76 -20.51 41.85
CA VAL A 864 3.01 -21.35 40.66
C VAL A 864 1.69 -21.96 40.20
N ARG A 865 1.12 -21.46 39.11
CA ARG A 865 -0.09 -22.01 38.50
C ARG A 865 0.27 -23.30 37.76
N ARG A 866 -0.36 -24.41 38.18
CA ARG A 866 -0.30 -25.72 37.52
C ARG A 866 -1.72 -26.16 37.21
N SER A 867 -2.00 -26.45 35.95
CA SER A 867 -3.29 -26.96 35.48
C SER A 867 -3.08 -27.80 34.22
N ILE A 868 -4.17 -28.29 33.66
CA ILE A 868 -4.21 -28.94 32.34
C ILE A 868 -4.62 -27.87 31.32
N TYR A 869 -3.80 -27.71 30.29
CA TYR A 869 -3.96 -26.67 29.27
C TYR A 869 -4.18 -27.27 27.89
N SER A 870 -5.18 -26.74 27.18
CA SER A 870 -5.47 -27.06 25.77
C SER A 870 -5.04 -25.90 24.88
N CYS A 871 -4.34 -26.16 23.78
CA CYS A 871 -3.94 -25.14 22.80
C CYS A 871 -5.12 -24.78 21.89
N LEU A 872 -5.39 -23.49 21.71
CA LEU A 872 -6.47 -22.99 20.85
C LEU A 872 -5.95 -22.53 19.48
N ASP A 873 -4.91 -21.70 19.51
CA ASP A 873 -4.27 -21.10 18.34
C ASP A 873 -2.80 -20.81 18.65
N ALA A 874 -1.94 -20.86 17.63
CA ALA A 874 -0.52 -20.56 17.76
C ALA A 874 0.03 -20.00 16.44
N GLN A 875 0.81 -18.92 16.53
CA GLN A 875 1.44 -18.28 15.39
C GLN A 875 2.90 -17.92 15.69
N PHE A 876 3.78 -18.03 14.69
CA PHE A 876 5.13 -17.47 14.81
C PHE A 876 5.09 -15.97 15.08
N TYR A 877 5.90 -15.54 16.03
CA TYR A 877 6.14 -14.13 16.35
C TYR A 877 7.40 -13.66 15.62
N ASP A 878 8.50 -14.40 15.78
CA ASP A 878 9.75 -14.28 15.01
C ASP A 878 10.39 -15.67 14.84
N ASP A 879 11.55 -15.74 14.17
CA ASP A 879 12.23 -17.00 13.82
C ASP A 879 12.57 -17.91 15.04
N GLU A 880 12.60 -17.35 16.25
CA GLU A 880 12.93 -18.06 17.50
C GLU A 880 11.75 -18.17 18.49
N THR A 881 10.62 -17.50 18.25
CA THR A 881 9.53 -17.40 19.23
C THR A 881 8.15 -17.60 18.60
N VAL A 882 7.29 -18.38 19.28
CA VAL A 882 5.90 -18.64 18.87
C VAL A 882 4.93 -18.09 19.92
N THR A 883 3.98 -17.23 19.52
CA THR A 883 2.89 -16.81 20.41
C THR A 883 1.79 -17.87 20.42
N VAL A 884 1.37 -18.31 21.60
CA VAL A 884 0.36 -19.36 21.81
C VAL A 884 -0.79 -18.87 22.69
N VAL A 885 -2.02 -19.22 22.34
CA VAL A 885 -3.21 -19.04 23.20
C VAL A 885 -3.63 -20.38 23.79
N LEU A 886 -3.68 -20.44 25.12
CA LEU A 886 -4.08 -21.64 25.87
C LEU A 886 -5.40 -21.44 26.58
N LYS A 887 -6.18 -22.52 26.69
CA LYS A 887 -7.32 -22.66 27.61
C LYS A 887 -6.92 -23.50 28.81
N ASP A 888 -7.06 -22.95 30.01
CA ASP A 888 -7.05 -23.71 31.26
C ASP A 888 -8.38 -24.47 31.38
N THR A 889 -8.34 -25.80 31.54
CA THR A 889 -9.57 -26.60 31.62
C THR A 889 -10.30 -26.52 32.96
N ILE A 890 -9.60 -26.06 34.01
CA ILE A 890 -10.12 -25.95 35.38
C ILE A 890 -10.38 -24.47 35.74
N GLY A 891 -9.86 -23.53 34.94
CA GLY A 891 -10.03 -22.09 35.15
C GLY A 891 -11.49 -21.64 35.14
N ARG A 892 -11.85 -20.79 36.11
CA ARG A 892 -13.15 -20.11 36.15
C ARG A 892 -13.34 -19.21 34.92
N GLU A 893 -14.59 -19.07 34.47
CA GLU A 893 -14.93 -18.28 33.28
C GLU A 893 -14.44 -16.83 33.40
N GLY A 894 -13.60 -16.38 32.46
CA GLY A 894 -12.96 -15.06 32.50
C GLY A 894 -11.55 -15.03 33.10
N ARG A 895 -11.05 -16.14 33.63
CA ARG A 895 -9.62 -16.39 33.96
C ARG A 895 -9.12 -17.73 33.38
N ASP A 896 -9.78 -18.21 32.33
CA ASP A 896 -9.54 -19.49 31.66
C ASP A 896 -8.61 -19.39 30.44
N ARG A 897 -8.11 -18.21 30.06
CA ARG A 897 -7.27 -18.01 28.86
C ARG A 897 -5.90 -17.41 29.18
N LEU A 898 -4.84 -17.98 28.59
CA LEU A 898 -3.47 -17.51 28.76
C LEU A 898 -2.85 -17.18 27.40
N LEU A 899 -2.04 -16.12 27.36
CA LEU A 899 -1.16 -15.76 26.24
C LEU A 899 0.28 -16.09 26.64
N VAL A 900 1.00 -16.83 25.81
CA VAL A 900 2.33 -17.36 26.14
C VAL A 900 3.29 -17.13 24.96
N GLN A 901 4.49 -16.65 25.24
CA GLN A 901 5.60 -16.69 24.27
C GLN A 901 6.42 -17.97 24.47
N LEU A 902 6.49 -18.80 23.43
CA LEU A 902 7.20 -20.06 23.40
C LEU A 902 8.58 -19.89 22.73
N PRO A 903 9.70 -19.90 23.48
CA PRO A 903 11.04 -19.84 22.90
C PRO A 903 11.46 -21.19 22.30
N LEU A 904 11.67 -21.22 20.99
CA LEU A 904 12.10 -22.41 20.25
C LEU A 904 13.52 -22.87 20.62
N SER A 905 14.35 -21.97 21.13
CA SER A 905 15.67 -22.30 21.68
C SER A 905 15.60 -23.26 22.89
N LEU A 906 14.55 -23.17 23.71
CA LEU A 906 14.31 -24.12 24.80
C LEU A 906 13.64 -25.41 24.30
N VAL A 907 12.76 -25.32 23.30
CA VAL A 907 12.14 -26.50 22.65
C VAL A 907 13.21 -27.41 22.04
N TYR A 908 14.14 -26.81 21.30
CA TYR A 908 15.23 -27.50 20.61
C TYR A 908 16.57 -27.39 21.36
N ASN A 909 16.56 -27.26 22.70
CA ASN A 909 17.80 -27.24 23.49
C ASN A 909 18.65 -28.48 23.16
N SER A 910 19.89 -28.24 22.74
CA SER A 910 20.80 -29.25 22.19
C SER A 910 21.11 -30.35 23.20
N GLU A 911 21.22 -30.01 24.49
CA GLU A 911 21.57 -30.92 25.59
C GLU A 911 20.64 -32.14 25.66
N ASP A 912 19.32 -31.91 25.63
CA ASP A 912 18.31 -32.98 25.69
C ASP A 912 17.74 -33.37 24.32
N SER A 913 18.12 -32.67 23.24
CA SER A 913 17.52 -32.84 21.91
C SER A 913 17.57 -34.28 21.41
N ALA A 914 18.60 -35.04 21.80
CA ALA A 914 18.75 -36.45 21.44
C ALA A 914 17.72 -37.38 22.10
N ALA A 915 17.13 -37.00 23.25
CA ALA A 915 16.10 -37.78 23.93
C ALA A 915 14.69 -37.61 23.31
N TYR A 916 14.45 -36.50 22.61
CA TYR A 916 13.17 -36.16 22.01
C TYR A 916 13.14 -36.47 20.50
N GLN A 917 13.25 -37.75 20.16
CA GLN A 917 13.17 -38.25 18.78
C GLN A 917 11.80 -38.86 18.48
N PHE A 918 11.29 -38.65 17.26
CA PHE A 918 10.06 -39.29 16.79
C PHE A 918 10.34 -40.76 16.44
N THR A 919 9.58 -41.66 17.05
CA THR A 919 9.75 -43.12 16.89
C THR A 919 8.73 -43.76 15.95
N GLY A 920 7.73 -42.99 15.51
CA GLY A 920 6.72 -43.42 14.53
C GLY A 920 7.16 -43.19 13.09
N THR A 921 6.20 -43.27 12.16
CA THR A 921 6.46 -43.09 10.72
C THR A 921 5.60 -41.96 10.14
N TYR A 922 6.17 -41.17 9.23
CA TYR A 922 5.50 -40.05 8.55
C TYR A 922 4.51 -40.46 7.44
N SER A 923 4.49 -41.73 7.03
CA SER A 923 3.56 -42.26 6.02
C SER A 923 2.17 -42.61 6.56
N THR A 924 2.07 -42.76 7.89
CA THR A 924 0.84 -43.04 8.63
C THR A 924 0.39 -41.78 9.38
N ARG A 925 -0.90 -41.67 9.70
CA ARG A 925 -1.46 -40.45 10.29
C ARG A 925 -0.89 -40.21 11.70
N LEU A 926 -0.67 -38.95 12.08
CA LEU A 926 0.04 -38.64 13.33
C LEU A 926 -0.86 -38.78 14.57
N ASP A 927 -2.16 -38.56 14.43
CA ASP A 927 -3.19 -38.82 15.46
C ASP A 927 -3.29 -40.30 15.87
N GLU A 928 -3.05 -41.24 14.95
CA GLU A 928 -2.99 -42.69 15.24
C GLU A 928 -1.74 -43.09 16.04
N GLN A 929 -0.75 -42.19 16.16
CA GLN A 929 0.59 -42.46 16.70
C GLN A 929 0.97 -41.54 17.88
N CYS A 930 0.00 -40.97 18.60
CA CYS A 930 0.24 -39.99 19.68
C CYS A 930 1.32 -40.40 20.69
N SER A 931 1.39 -41.68 21.07
CA SER A 931 2.39 -42.22 22.01
C SER A 931 3.83 -42.26 21.47
N ALA A 932 4.00 -42.24 20.15
CA ALA A 932 5.31 -42.19 19.48
C ALA A 932 5.85 -40.76 19.30
N ILE A 933 5.02 -39.74 19.55
CA ILE A 933 5.38 -38.32 19.40
C ILE A 933 6.10 -37.83 20.67
N PRO A 934 7.39 -37.42 20.58
CA PRO A 934 8.15 -36.98 21.74
C PRO A 934 7.54 -35.70 22.29
N THR A 935 7.15 -35.73 23.57
CA THR A 935 6.46 -34.62 24.22
C THR A 935 7.38 -33.93 25.22
N ARG A 936 7.77 -32.68 24.94
CA ARG A 936 8.60 -31.87 25.84
C ARG A 936 7.71 -31.08 26.80
N THR A 937 7.93 -31.25 28.10
CA THR A 937 7.25 -30.44 29.13
C THR A 937 8.06 -29.19 29.43
N MET A 938 7.40 -28.02 29.48
CA MET A 938 8.05 -26.74 29.75
C MET A 938 7.37 -25.97 30.88
N HIS A 939 8.17 -25.20 31.60
CA HIS A 939 7.77 -24.35 32.70
C HIS A 939 8.13 -22.91 32.35
N PHE A 940 7.20 -21.98 32.56
CA PHE A 940 7.30 -20.60 32.08
C PHE A 940 7.40 -19.65 33.27
N GLU A 941 8.55 -18.97 33.38
CA GLU A 941 8.87 -18.01 34.45
C GLU A 941 8.78 -16.54 34.01
N LYS A 942 8.60 -16.31 32.70
CA LYS A 942 8.63 -15.00 32.02
C LYS A 942 7.83 -15.03 30.72
N HIS A 943 7.48 -13.85 30.20
CA HIS A 943 6.86 -13.68 28.87
C HIS A 943 5.61 -14.54 28.67
N TRP A 944 4.70 -14.46 29.63
CA TRP A 944 3.33 -14.93 29.52
C TRP A 944 2.41 -13.94 30.23
N ARG A 945 1.10 -14.03 29.99
CA ARG A 945 0.07 -13.23 30.68
C ARG A 945 -1.24 -14.03 30.79
N LEU A 946 -1.90 -13.93 31.94
CA LEU A 946 -3.29 -14.34 32.12
C LEU A 946 -4.21 -13.31 31.45
N LEU A 947 -5.13 -13.77 30.59
CA LEU A 947 -6.09 -12.91 29.90
C LEU A 947 -7.37 -12.79 30.72
N GLU A 948 -7.41 -11.79 31.58
CA GLU A 948 -8.58 -11.43 32.37
C GLU A 948 -9.73 -10.94 31.48
N SER A 949 -10.96 -11.32 31.86
CA SER A 949 -12.24 -10.92 31.26
C SER A 949 -12.36 -11.09 29.74
N MET A 950 -11.50 -11.89 29.12
CA MET A 950 -11.44 -12.08 27.67
C MET A 950 -11.50 -13.54 27.28
N LYS A 951 -12.55 -13.92 26.53
CA LYS A 951 -12.71 -15.25 25.91
C LYS A 951 -11.82 -15.37 24.66
N ALA A 952 -10.51 -15.18 24.82
CA ALA A 952 -9.52 -15.25 23.76
C ALA A 952 -9.56 -16.60 23.02
N GLN A 953 -9.48 -16.54 21.69
CA GLN A 953 -9.56 -17.71 20.82
C GLN A 953 -8.43 -17.72 19.78
N TYR A 954 -8.12 -16.58 19.15
CA TYR A 954 -7.12 -16.49 18.08
C TYR A 954 -6.07 -15.41 18.36
N VAL A 955 -4.88 -15.55 17.78
CA VAL A 955 -3.75 -14.62 17.93
C VAL A 955 -3.20 -14.16 16.57
N ALA A 956 -2.66 -12.94 16.54
CA ALA A 956 -1.93 -12.36 15.43
C ALA A 956 -0.65 -11.69 15.94
N GLY A 957 0.52 -12.26 15.66
CA GLY A 957 1.83 -11.75 16.10
C GLY A 957 2.58 -10.94 15.03
N ASN A 958 3.47 -10.03 15.46
CA ASN A 958 4.56 -9.50 14.65
C ASN A 958 5.78 -9.20 15.54
N GLY A 959 6.82 -10.02 15.44
CA GLY A 959 8.08 -9.88 16.17
C GLY A 959 9.09 -8.88 15.61
N PHE A 960 8.86 -8.30 14.42
CA PHE A 960 9.64 -7.16 13.91
C PHE A 960 9.21 -5.83 14.57
N ARG A 961 7.90 -5.65 14.78
CA ARG A 961 7.31 -4.51 15.50
C ARG A 961 7.08 -4.75 16.99
N LYS A 962 7.37 -5.97 17.47
CA LYS A 962 7.18 -6.47 18.84
C LYS A 962 5.75 -6.40 19.39
N VAL A 963 4.76 -6.48 18.50
CA VAL A 963 3.32 -6.40 18.83
C VAL A 963 2.61 -7.75 18.72
N SER A 964 1.47 -7.89 19.39
CA SER A 964 0.52 -8.98 19.15
C SER A 964 -0.93 -8.52 19.34
N CYS A 965 -1.86 -9.17 18.67
CA CYS A 965 -3.29 -8.88 18.70
C CYS A 965 -4.03 -10.19 18.99
N VAL A 966 -5.00 -10.16 19.90
CA VAL A 966 -5.82 -11.32 20.27
C VAL A 966 -7.27 -11.02 19.92
N LEU A 967 -7.93 -11.99 19.28
CA LEU A 967 -9.35 -11.97 18.93
C LEU A 967 -10.11 -12.95 19.83
N SER A 968 -11.23 -12.52 20.41
CA SER A 968 -12.08 -13.39 21.22
C SER A 968 -12.99 -14.31 20.39
N SER A 969 -13.57 -15.33 21.02
CA SER A 969 -14.50 -16.28 20.39
C SER A 969 -15.78 -15.63 19.81
N ASN A 970 -16.12 -14.38 20.19
CA ASN A 970 -17.23 -13.64 19.59
C ASN A 970 -16.88 -12.96 18.25
N LEU A 971 -15.62 -13.08 17.79
CA LEU A 971 -15.06 -12.49 16.58
C LEU A 971 -15.16 -10.95 16.48
N ARG A 972 -15.51 -10.26 17.58
CA ARG A 972 -15.73 -8.80 17.62
C ARG A 972 -14.81 -8.10 18.63
N HIS A 973 -14.48 -8.76 19.73
CA HIS A 973 -13.61 -8.23 20.78
C HIS A 973 -12.14 -8.44 20.42
N VAL A 974 -11.40 -7.34 20.30
CA VAL A 974 -9.97 -7.33 19.98
C VAL A 974 -9.20 -6.63 21.11
N ARG A 975 -8.11 -7.26 21.57
CA ARG A 975 -7.14 -6.69 22.52
C ARG A 975 -5.74 -6.76 21.93
N VAL A 976 -5.00 -5.66 21.98
CA VAL A 976 -3.69 -5.49 21.34
C VAL A 976 -2.62 -5.18 22.37
N PHE A 977 -1.50 -5.87 22.23
CA PHE A 977 -0.40 -5.94 23.18
C PHE A 977 0.92 -5.48 22.56
N GLU A 978 1.71 -4.79 23.37
CA GLU A 978 3.14 -4.55 23.19
C GLU A 978 3.87 -5.59 24.07
N MET A 979 4.74 -6.40 23.45
CA MET A 979 5.20 -7.66 24.02
C MET A 979 6.63 -7.60 24.60
N ASP A 980 7.28 -6.44 24.47
CA ASP A 980 8.63 -6.13 24.96
C ASP A 980 8.64 -5.26 26.22
N ILE A 981 7.46 -4.83 26.70
CA ILE A 981 7.30 -4.02 27.91
C ILE A 981 6.23 -4.65 28.81
N ASP A 982 6.56 -4.80 30.10
CA ASP A 982 5.61 -5.21 31.13
C ASP A 982 4.47 -4.17 31.27
N ASP A 983 3.31 -4.61 31.77
CA ASP A 983 2.17 -3.73 32.01
C ASP A 983 2.44 -2.76 33.18
N GLU A 984 1.72 -1.64 33.21
CA GLU A 984 1.84 -0.63 34.28
C GLU A 984 0.94 -0.95 35.48
N TRP A 985 0.00 -1.88 35.31
CA TRP A 985 -0.91 -2.36 36.34
C TRP A 985 -0.33 -3.59 37.05
N GLU A 986 -0.32 -3.53 38.39
CA GLU A 986 0.07 -4.65 39.23
C GLU A 986 -0.96 -5.79 39.12
N LEU A 987 -0.50 -7.04 39.29
CA LEU A 987 -1.31 -8.24 39.09
C LEU A 987 -2.14 -8.52 40.35
N ASP A 988 -3.48 -8.41 40.25
CA ASP A 988 -4.42 -8.60 41.37
C ASP A 988 -4.54 -10.08 41.80
N GLU A 989 -3.53 -10.60 42.50
CA GLU A 989 -3.43 -11.99 43.00
C GLU A 989 -4.27 -12.26 44.28
N SER A 990 -5.07 -11.30 44.75
CA SER A 990 -5.81 -11.31 46.04
C SER A 990 -7.13 -12.09 46.01
N SER A 991 -7.68 -12.36 44.82
CA SER A 991 -9.04 -12.90 44.65
C SER A 991 -9.13 -14.43 44.59
N ASP A 992 -7.99 -15.13 44.51
CA ASP A 992 -7.97 -16.60 44.46
C ASP A 992 -8.02 -17.23 45.87
N GLU A 993 -7.72 -16.48 46.94
CA GLU A 993 -7.66 -16.99 48.34
C GLU A 993 -8.89 -16.68 49.20
N GLU A 994 -9.61 -15.57 48.96
CA GLU A 994 -10.73 -15.16 49.84
C GLU A 994 -12.01 -16.01 49.68
N GLU A 995 -12.18 -16.72 48.56
CA GLU A 995 -13.42 -17.48 48.31
C GLU A 995 -13.38 -18.97 48.68
N GLU A 996 -12.22 -19.62 48.81
CA GLU A 996 -12.18 -21.02 49.31
C GLU A 996 -12.72 -21.15 50.75
N ALA A 997 -12.75 -20.04 51.51
CA ALA A 997 -13.26 -19.98 52.87
C ALA A 997 -14.78 -19.78 53.00
N SER A 998 -15.53 -19.48 51.91
CA SER A 998 -16.95 -19.07 52.00
C SER A 998 -17.97 -20.07 51.41
N ASN A 999 -17.83 -21.35 51.79
CA ASN A 999 -18.82 -22.38 51.48
C ASN A 999 -20.16 -22.16 52.26
N LYS A 1000 -21.01 -21.26 51.76
CA LYS A 1000 -22.43 -21.11 52.15
C LYS A 1000 -23.32 -20.89 50.93
N PRO A 1001 -24.50 -21.54 50.85
CA PRO A 1001 -25.37 -21.43 49.69
C PRO A 1001 -26.11 -20.08 49.68
N VAL A 1002 -25.83 -19.25 48.68
CA VAL A 1002 -26.66 -18.07 48.38
C VAL A 1002 -27.83 -18.50 47.51
N LYS A 1003 -29.06 -18.19 47.95
CA LYS A 1003 -30.29 -18.53 47.24
C LYS A 1003 -30.40 -17.75 45.93
N ILE A 1004 -30.58 -18.46 44.83
CA ILE A 1004 -31.04 -17.88 43.57
C ILE A 1004 -32.47 -17.36 43.78
N LYS A 1005 -32.73 -16.11 43.40
CA LYS A 1005 -34.07 -15.63 43.06
C LYS A 1005 -34.16 -15.53 41.55
N GLU A 1006 -34.96 -16.42 40.96
CA GLU A 1006 -35.47 -16.22 39.60
C GLU A 1006 -36.57 -15.15 39.66
N GLU A 1007 -36.48 -14.12 38.82
CA GLU A 1007 -37.67 -13.38 38.37
C GLU A 1007 -37.65 -13.37 36.85
N VAL A 1008 -38.46 -14.26 36.29
CA VAL A 1008 -38.83 -14.32 34.87
C VAL A 1008 -39.92 -13.29 34.64
N LEU A 1009 -39.80 -12.46 33.60
CA LEU A 1009 -40.93 -11.74 33.03
C LEU A 1009 -40.96 -11.94 31.51
N SER A 1010 -41.67 -13.00 31.13
CA SER A 1010 -42.20 -13.21 29.79
C SER A 1010 -43.47 -12.38 29.57
N GLU A 1011 -43.81 -12.17 28.31
CA GLU A 1011 -45.03 -11.50 27.84
C GLU A 1011 -46.32 -12.22 28.29
N SER A 1012 -47.43 -11.48 28.35
CA SER A 1012 -48.79 -12.04 28.39
C SER A 1012 -49.79 -11.08 27.75
N GLU A 1013 -50.59 -11.58 26.80
CA GLU A 1013 -51.60 -10.82 26.05
C GLU A 1013 -52.99 -10.80 26.71
N ALA A 1014 -53.90 -10.06 26.05
CA ALA A 1014 -55.38 -10.16 26.04
C ALA A 1014 -56.23 -9.26 26.99
N GLU A 1015 -56.91 -8.30 26.31
CA GLU A 1015 -58.29 -7.79 26.54
C GLU A 1015 -58.63 -7.01 27.85
N ASN A 1016 -59.60 -6.09 27.93
CA ASN A 1016 -60.62 -5.53 26.99
C ASN A 1016 -61.12 -4.14 27.48
N GLN A 1017 -61.94 -3.29 26.82
CA GLN A 1017 -62.67 -3.23 25.51
C GLN A 1017 -63.02 -1.73 25.21
N GLN A 1018 -63.57 -1.38 24.02
CA GLN A 1018 -64.41 -0.17 23.67
C GLN A 1018 -64.03 1.24 24.22
N ALA A 1019 -63.90 2.35 23.47
CA ALA A 1019 -64.58 2.83 22.26
C ALA A 1019 -64.02 4.21 21.79
N GLY A 1020 -64.24 4.57 20.52
CA GLY A 1020 -64.67 5.95 20.15
C GLY A 1020 -63.64 7.07 19.88
N ALA A 1021 -63.36 7.27 18.58
CA ALA A 1021 -63.26 8.57 17.89
C ALA A 1021 -62.08 9.57 18.10
N ALA A 1022 -61.49 9.90 16.94
CA ALA A 1022 -61.10 11.25 16.46
C ALA A 1022 -59.77 11.94 16.86
N ALA A 1023 -59.05 12.31 15.79
CA ALA A 1023 -58.39 13.60 15.53
C ALA A 1023 -56.87 13.80 15.79
N LEU A 1024 -56.21 14.11 14.66
CA LEU A 1024 -55.12 15.09 14.44
C LEU A 1024 -53.71 14.83 14.99
N ALA A 1025 -52.77 14.81 14.04
CA ALA A 1025 -51.33 14.98 14.26
C ALA A 1025 -50.95 16.46 14.35
N PRO A 1026 -49.74 16.78 14.87
CA PRO A 1026 -49.06 18.04 14.58
C PRO A 1026 -47.69 17.85 13.91
N GLU A 1027 -47.52 18.40 12.71
CA GLU A 1027 -46.22 18.90 12.25
C GLU A 1027 -45.98 20.28 12.88
N ILE A 1028 -44.78 20.58 13.40
CA ILE A 1028 -44.31 21.97 13.57
C ILE A 1028 -42.85 22.11 13.15
N VAL A 1029 -42.61 23.15 12.34
CA VAL A 1029 -41.34 23.58 11.75
C VAL A 1029 -40.66 24.65 12.62
N ILE A 1030 -39.33 24.62 12.74
CA ILE A 1030 -38.50 25.78 13.15
C ILE A 1030 -37.27 25.79 12.23
N LYS A 1031 -37.27 26.57 11.14
CA LYS A 1031 -36.84 27.98 11.00
C LYS A 1031 -35.34 28.24 11.22
N VAL A 1032 -34.71 28.71 10.15
CA VAL A 1032 -33.35 29.29 10.09
C VAL A 1032 -33.49 30.81 10.01
N GLU A 1033 -32.70 31.56 10.79
CA GLU A 1033 -32.53 33.01 10.60
C GLU A 1033 -31.05 33.36 10.39
N LYS A 1034 -30.79 34.10 9.31
CA LYS A 1034 -29.54 34.83 9.06
C LYS A 1034 -29.72 36.26 9.53
N LEU A 1035 -28.70 36.85 10.14
CA LEU A 1035 -28.57 38.30 10.32
C LEU A 1035 -27.09 38.70 10.37
N ASP A 1036 -26.62 39.20 9.23
CA ASP A 1036 -25.58 40.23 9.06
C ASP A 1036 -26.34 41.47 8.50
N PRO A 1037 -25.89 42.74 8.64
CA PRO A 1037 -24.50 43.15 8.43
C PRO A 1037 -23.94 44.36 9.25
N GLU A 1038 -22.63 44.62 9.08
CA GLU A 1038 -21.97 45.96 8.95
C GLU A 1038 -22.05 46.98 10.12
N LEU A 1039 -21.11 47.92 10.35
CA LEU A 1039 -20.04 48.56 9.53
C LEU A 1039 -18.89 49.14 10.42
N ASP A 1040 -17.82 49.63 9.78
CA ASP A 1040 -16.80 50.61 10.24
C ASP A 1040 -15.87 50.33 11.45
N SER A 1041 -14.63 49.90 11.19
CA SER A 1041 -13.41 50.76 11.19
C SER A 1041 -12.12 50.01 10.84
#